data_AF-A0A142YLL3-F1
#
_entry.id   AF-A0A142YLL3-F1
#
_cell.length_a   1.000
_cell.length_b   1.000
_cell.length_c   1.000
_cell.angle_alpha   90.00
_cell.angle_beta   90.00
_cell.angle_gamma   90.00
#
_symmetry.space_group_name_H-M   'P 1'
#
loop_
_entity.id
_entity.type
_entity.pdbx_description
1 polymer ?
#
loop_
_entity_poly.entity_id
_entity_poly.type
_entity_poly.pdbx_seq_one_letter_code
_entity_poly.pdbx_strand_id
1 'polypeptide(L)'
;MNLRSRGRAGAWGLRLALLATLAIGPSARSQESAAPRAVVAGSVLDEAGKPVAGAVVSAMRPGSSSETTTMTTEADGAFRLPVFLAPSGWIFANLLAAEGDRLGTLSVRSDPRDATPLAITLRPARPLEVRVVDSAGASVEDADVYFMVGFNRLAAGSTDADGRWTGRVPADPQGWAVYALKPKVGFDYAQAERARGSADPPHPLPDRLTLTLDGVRPPLRIKAVDHRGKPLPGVRTGPWLISKPGRESRLNGIDEVFVATDVGGVAVIDWLPAKLDGSILILGRADGHFLPNHSVQIPADEPTEEVTLEFLPMERLSGRVLTADGRPAAGAIVAVDGQGVWLNGFNGRALADADGRYDLKVHAEHAYVVRATLGDGLASPHRSPVVVRAGEPVEGVDLVLGPATRVTGRVTVGEDAAPAPGTYVSAHFDAGGIPDELKRERLRAGFGLSMNIGAKADAQGRYTLWLGPGEYRLDGPARVEPVKLTIPDQAPPAELVRDFHMPREERAQLTVTVVDEAGKPVADAVVDGAYRAMTGHFSQVKTDAGGAVRVNRYLDPLVLHAATPDRALAGVVRLDAEMGEAKIVLKPTATASGRLTDPGASPVARRTFRYGVRVVNSADRNGPFSWYFGGPGTTDAEGRFELRGLVVGERYELNVATEGGRSYTAKAKVTPTTPTSLALGDVVIDMTPPRPYVPPTPAEKAERSFAGKMEKSPQEIVTGLIAEARREYTRPMLLVGPPKDPANIELFRLFDVNSSDEEWHDGKNPRKTPGDLRWEFELTSLDDSRDDVKAFAKELGAAGDGPQLAALDVDGKLAATYPLRTADGKLDPGPLTAFLQEHRPPTRDAETMLSRALAEAEAKDRRVFLIFSASWCGPCRMLARFLDAHKDELSPHYVVVKLDVSRDDHIPALRDRYQGKDAVNGVPWYVILDAAGAPLATSSREADSDDLGASTNIGFPSEQPGIDHLMGMLQRTAPRLSADVLNGLRRDLEKKP
;
A
#
# COMPACT_ATOMS: atom_id res chain seq x y z
N MET A 1 46.66 -49.60 -1.84
CA MET A 1 47.40 -50.54 -2.72
C MET A 1 47.93 -49.78 -3.93
N ASN A 2 49.27 -49.71 -4.04
CA ASN A 2 50.15 -49.58 -5.23
C ASN A 2 49.72 -48.74 -6.46
N LEU A 3 50.54 -47.91 -7.11
CA LEU A 3 52.00 -47.75 -7.15
C LEU A 3 52.33 -46.45 -7.93
N ARG A 4 53.36 -45.73 -7.49
CA ARG A 4 54.06 -44.69 -8.27
C ARG A 4 54.83 -45.32 -9.43
N SER A 5 54.98 -44.62 -10.56
CA SER A 5 56.30 -44.57 -11.25
C SER A 5 56.44 -43.34 -12.15
N ARG A 6 57.66 -42.79 -12.13
CA ARG A 6 58.19 -41.69 -12.96
C ARG A 6 58.78 -42.27 -14.25
N GLY A 7 58.81 -41.48 -15.32
CA GLY A 7 59.68 -41.73 -16.48
C GLY A 7 59.90 -40.47 -17.31
N ARG A 8 61.14 -39.97 -17.32
CA ARG A 8 61.63 -38.80 -18.06
C ARG A 8 62.25 -39.24 -19.40
N ALA A 9 62.14 -38.34 -20.37
CA ALA A 9 63.12 -37.98 -21.42
C ALA A 9 63.38 -38.92 -22.61
N GLY A 10 63.26 -38.33 -23.81
CA GLY A 10 63.79 -38.80 -25.09
C GLY A 10 63.54 -37.75 -26.18
N ALA A 11 64.50 -36.87 -26.39
CA ALA A 11 64.48 -35.79 -27.38
C ALA A 11 65.04 -36.26 -28.72
N TRP A 12 64.35 -35.99 -29.84
CA TRP A 12 64.94 -35.89 -31.19
C TRP A 12 64.25 -34.75 -31.92
N GLY A 13 65.03 -33.75 -32.34
CA GLY A 13 64.56 -32.60 -33.11
C GLY A 13 64.65 -32.84 -34.62
N LEU A 14 63.88 -32.09 -35.40
CA LEU A 14 64.40 -31.05 -36.30
C LEU A 14 63.25 -30.26 -36.93
N ARG A 15 63.60 -29.04 -37.31
CA ARG A 15 62.76 -27.96 -37.83
C ARG A 15 62.12 -28.28 -39.18
N LEU A 16 60.88 -27.84 -39.37
CA LEU A 16 60.41 -27.33 -40.65
C LEU A 16 59.33 -26.26 -40.40
N ALA A 17 59.72 -25.02 -40.70
CA ALA A 17 58.82 -23.89 -40.79
C ALA A 17 57.93 -24.09 -42.02
N LEU A 18 56.62 -24.07 -41.84
CA LEU A 18 55.67 -23.83 -42.92
C LEU A 18 54.71 -22.71 -42.48
N LEU A 19 54.68 -21.67 -43.30
CA LEU A 19 53.69 -20.60 -43.28
C LEU A 19 52.29 -21.19 -43.39
N ALA A 20 51.46 -20.95 -42.37
CA ALA A 20 50.02 -20.89 -42.53
C ALA A 20 49.58 -19.52 -42.00
N THR A 21 49.31 -18.61 -42.93
CA THR A 21 48.59 -17.36 -42.71
C THR A 21 47.20 -17.68 -42.16
N LEU A 22 47.09 -17.76 -40.84
CA LEU A 22 45.81 -17.62 -40.15
C LEU A 22 45.52 -16.12 -40.10
N ALA A 23 44.55 -15.72 -40.92
CA ALA A 23 43.87 -14.45 -40.78
C ALA A 23 43.41 -14.31 -39.33
N ILE A 24 44.11 -13.44 -38.58
CA ILE A 24 43.60 -12.87 -37.34
C ILE A 24 42.43 -12.00 -37.79
N GLY A 25 41.25 -12.62 -37.93
CA GLY A 25 40.01 -11.87 -37.94
C GLY A 25 39.99 -11.02 -36.67
N PRO A 26 39.49 -9.77 -36.72
CA PRO A 26 39.43 -8.94 -35.54
C PRO A 26 38.68 -9.75 -34.48
N SER A 27 39.37 -10.06 -33.38
CA SER A 27 38.73 -10.55 -32.17
C SER A 27 37.52 -9.66 -31.98
N ALA A 28 36.33 -10.27 -31.99
CA ALA A 28 35.11 -9.57 -31.64
C ALA A 28 35.36 -9.01 -30.24
N ARG A 29 35.80 -7.74 -30.19
CA ARG A 29 35.62 -6.88 -29.04
C ARG A 29 34.16 -7.08 -28.72
N SER A 30 33.89 -7.70 -27.58
CA SER A 30 32.61 -7.52 -26.92
C SER A 30 32.38 -6.01 -26.94
N GLN A 31 31.51 -5.56 -27.84
CA GLN A 31 30.87 -4.27 -27.71
C GLN A 31 30.04 -4.42 -26.46
N GLU A 32 30.70 -4.21 -25.32
CA GLU A 32 30.04 -3.79 -24.11
C GLU A 32 29.30 -2.54 -24.54
N SER A 33 27.99 -2.68 -24.72
CA SER A 33 27.11 -1.58 -25.11
C SER A 33 27.41 -0.42 -24.17
N ALA A 34 28.02 0.64 -24.69
CA ALA A 34 28.36 1.81 -23.90
C ALA A 34 27.06 2.27 -23.23
N ALA A 35 27.07 2.39 -21.90
CA ALA A 35 25.88 2.80 -21.16
C ALA A 35 25.27 4.03 -21.83
N PRO A 36 23.94 4.07 -22.04
CA PRO A 36 23.31 5.17 -22.75
C PRO A 36 23.69 6.49 -22.09
N ARG A 37 24.05 7.47 -22.91
CA ARG A 37 24.45 8.81 -22.47
C ARG A 37 23.47 9.83 -23.03
N ALA A 38 23.08 10.79 -22.19
CA ALA A 38 22.41 12.00 -22.63
C ALA A 38 23.42 13.14 -22.74
N VAL A 39 23.15 14.16 -23.54
CA VAL A 39 23.99 15.37 -23.59
C VAL A 39 23.28 16.46 -22.81
N VAL A 40 23.99 17.06 -21.87
CA VAL A 40 23.55 18.24 -21.13
C VAL A 40 24.32 19.45 -21.65
N ALA A 41 23.60 20.53 -21.94
CA ALA A 41 24.17 21.78 -22.45
C ALA A 41 23.77 22.97 -21.57
N GLY A 42 24.66 23.95 -21.48
CA GLY A 42 24.45 25.13 -20.66
C GLY A 42 25.59 26.14 -20.78
N SER A 43 25.63 27.10 -19.86
CA SER A 43 26.68 28.11 -19.76
C SER A 43 27.23 28.23 -18.34
N VAL A 44 28.51 28.57 -18.22
CA VAL A 44 29.15 28.97 -16.96
C VAL A 44 29.20 30.48 -16.91
N LEU A 45 28.69 31.06 -15.83
CA LEU A 45 28.56 32.50 -15.62
C LEU A 45 29.33 32.93 -14.37
N ASP A 46 29.81 34.18 -14.33
CA ASP A 46 30.29 34.82 -13.11
C ASP A 46 29.13 35.37 -12.26
N GLU A 47 29.44 35.98 -11.11
CA GLU A 47 28.43 36.55 -10.21
C GLU A 47 27.65 37.72 -10.80
N ALA A 48 28.16 38.38 -11.85
CA ALA A 48 27.47 39.42 -12.59
C ALA A 48 26.63 38.87 -13.76
N GLY A 49 26.58 37.55 -13.94
CA GLY A 49 25.87 36.88 -15.03
C GLY A 49 26.62 36.92 -16.36
N LYS A 50 27.90 37.28 -16.39
CA LYS A 50 28.71 37.27 -17.61
C LYS A 50 29.29 35.88 -17.88
N PRO A 51 29.36 35.42 -19.14
CA PRO A 51 29.93 34.13 -19.45
C PRO A 51 31.42 34.02 -19.11
N VAL A 52 31.84 32.84 -18.67
CA VAL A 52 33.22 32.54 -18.28
C VAL A 52 33.82 31.52 -19.25
N ALA A 53 34.78 31.99 -20.07
CA ALA A 53 35.55 31.16 -20.97
C ALA A 53 36.70 30.44 -20.25
N GLY A 54 37.03 29.21 -20.65
CA GLY A 54 38.16 28.49 -20.04
C GLY A 54 37.86 27.81 -18.70
N ALA A 55 36.61 27.84 -18.22
CA ALA A 55 36.21 27.14 -17.01
C ALA A 55 36.15 25.62 -17.27
N VAL A 56 36.66 24.82 -16.34
CA VAL A 56 36.59 23.36 -16.41
C VAL A 56 35.26 22.89 -15.83
N VAL A 57 34.44 22.23 -16.65
CA VAL A 57 33.16 21.64 -16.23
C VAL A 57 33.31 20.12 -16.16
N SER A 58 32.99 19.55 -15.01
CA SER A 58 33.07 18.11 -14.72
C SER A 58 31.67 17.57 -14.41
N ALA A 59 31.26 16.52 -15.11
CA ALA A 59 30.05 15.77 -14.82
C ALA A 59 30.40 14.47 -14.09
N MET A 60 29.92 14.33 -12.86
CA MET A 60 30.11 13.15 -12.03
C MET A 60 28.84 12.31 -12.01
N ARG A 61 28.99 11.00 -12.15
CA ARG A 61 27.90 10.05 -11.94
C ARG A 61 27.61 9.93 -10.44
N PRO A 62 26.38 10.19 -9.98
CA PRO A 62 26.01 9.94 -8.59
C PRO A 62 26.34 8.52 -8.16
N GLY A 63 27.08 8.39 -7.05
CA GLY A 63 27.52 7.11 -6.51
C GLY A 63 28.71 6.45 -7.22
N SER A 64 29.39 7.16 -8.13
CA SER A 64 30.63 6.70 -8.75
C SER A 64 31.57 7.88 -9.04
N SER A 65 32.55 8.12 -8.16
CA SER A 65 33.57 9.16 -8.37
C SER A 65 34.59 8.83 -9.46
N SER A 66 34.69 7.56 -9.89
CA SER A 66 35.62 7.13 -10.93
C SER A 66 35.15 7.44 -12.35
N GLU A 67 33.85 7.70 -12.55
CA GLU A 67 33.28 8.06 -13.86
C GLU A 67 33.03 9.58 -13.93
N THR A 68 34.08 10.34 -14.26
CA THR A 68 33.97 11.78 -14.50
C THR A 68 34.23 12.10 -15.97
N THR A 69 33.30 12.82 -16.59
CA THR A 69 33.52 13.43 -17.91
C THR A 69 33.84 14.91 -17.72
N THR A 70 34.90 15.42 -18.35
CA THR A 70 35.29 16.82 -18.23
C THR A 70 35.35 17.52 -19.58
N MET A 71 35.15 18.84 -19.58
CA MET A 71 35.44 19.72 -20.70
C MET A 71 35.82 21.12 -20.22
N THR A 72 36.25 21.97 -21.15
CA THR A 72 36.48 23.40 -20.92
C THR A 72 35.43 24.21 -21.66
N THR A 73 34.94 25.30 -21.07
CA THR A 73 33.94 26.16 -21.70
C THR A 73 34.47 26.92 -22.91
N GLU A 74 33.58 27.17 -23.86
CA GLU A 74 33.85 28.00 -25.05
C GLU A 74 33.94 29.50 -24.68
N ALA A 75 34.26 30.34 -25.67
CA ALA A 75 34.45 31.79 -25.47
C ALA A 75 33.19 32.51 -24.96
N ASP A 76 32.02 31.97 -25.28
CA ASP A 76 30.70 32.43 -24.80
C ASP A 76 30.26 31.72 -23.50
N GLY A 77 31.18 31.02 -22.83
CA GLY A 77 30.94 30.27 -21.60
C GLY A 77 30.13 28.98 -21.78
N ALA A 78 29.82 28.57 -23.01
CA ALA A 78 29.01 27.38 -23.27
C ALA A 78 29.74 26.07 -22.92
N PHE A 79 28.96 25.06 -22.51
CA PHE A 79 29.41 23.68 -22.32
C PHE A 79 28.37 22.69 -22.90
N ARG A 80 28.84 21.53 -23.35
CA ARG A 80 28.01 20.42 -23.89
C ARG A 80 28.56 19.04 -23.48
N LEU A 81 28.20 18.57 -22.29
CA LEU A 81 28.79 17.36 -21.70
C LEU A 81 27.89 16.13 -21.86
N PRO A 82 28.44 14.97 -22.30
CA PRO A 82 27.74 13.71 -22.18
C PRO A 82 27.71 13.25 -20.72
N VAL A 83 26.51 12.94 -20.24
CA VAL A 83 26.23 12.48 -18.88
C VAL A 83 25.58 11.10 -18.90
N PHE A 84 25.71 10.37 -17.80
CA PHE A 84 25.08 9.07 -17.63
C PHE A 84 23.55 9.19 -17.69
N LEU A 85 22.92 8.36 -18.52
CA LEU A 85 21.48 8.16 -18.51
C LEU A 85 21.17 6.94 -17.65
N ALA A 86 20.40 7.13 -16.58
CA ALA A 86 20.03 6.01 -15.73
C ALA A 86 19.19 4.98 -16.50
N PRO A 87 19.14 3.70 -16.06
CA PRO A 87 18.24 2.71 -16.64
C PRO A 87 16.78 3.17 -16.66
N SER A 88 16.37 4.05 -15.74
CA SER A 88 15.05 4.69 -15.74
C SER A 88 14.81 5.72 -16.85
N GLY A 89 15.81 6.02 -17.67
CA GLY A 89 15.78 7.05 -18.72
C GLY A 89 15.86 8.49 -18.23
N TRP A 90 16.14 8.70 -16.94
CA TRP A 90 16.36 10.03 -16.36
C TRP A 90 17.84 10.38 -16.32
N ILE A 91 18.14 11.67 -16.48
CA ILE A 91 19.47 12.22 -16.19
C ILE A 91 19.59 12.38 -14.68
N PHE A 92 20.62 11.77 -14.11
CA PHE A 92 21.08 12.06 -12.76
C PHE A 92 22.55 12.42 -12.84
N ALA A 93 22.85 13.72 -12.82
CA ALA A 93 24.22 14.22 -12.95
C ALA A 93 24.47 15.35 -11.96
N ASN A 94 25.68 15.42 -11.42
CA ASN A 94 26.15 16.61 -10.71
C ASN A 94 27.28 17.24 -11.50
N LEU A 95 27.12 18.53 -11.81
CA LEU A 95 28.07 19.33 -12.55
C LEU A 95 28.87 20.18 -11.57
N LEU A 96 30.19 20.18 -11.73
CA LEU A 96 31.12 21.07 -11.04
C LEU A 96 31.82 21.93 -12.10
N ALA A 97 31.70 23.24 -12.00
CA ALA A 97 32.50 24.19 -12.77
C ALA A 97 33.60 24.78 -11.88
N ALA A 98 34.81 24.90 -12.43
CA ALA A 98 35.96 25.48 -11.73
C ALA A 98 36.76 26.40 -12.66
N GLU A 99 37.17 27.56 -12.15
CA GLU A 99 38.10 28.46 -12.81
C GLU A 99 38.90 29.22 -11.73
N GLY A 100 40.22 29.02 -11.71
CA GLY A 100 41.08 29.60 -10.67
C GLY A 100 40.68 29.16 -9.26
N ASP A 101 40.30 30.13 -8.42
CA ASP A 101 39.80 29.95 -7.06
C ASP A 101 38.26 29.93 -6.97
N ARG A 102 37.56 29.99 -8.10
CA ARG A 102 36.09 30.03 -8.16
C ARG A 102 35.52 28.65 -8.44
N LEU A 103 34.44 28.30 -7.73
CA LEU A 103 33.71 27.04 -7.88
C LEU A 103 32.21 27.31 -8.06
N GLY A 104 31.54 26.44 -8.80
CA GLY A 104 30.09 26.42 -8.98
C GLY A 104 29.57 25.00 -9.16
N THR A 105 28.39 24.70 -8.60
CA THR A 105 27.80 23.35 -8.63
C THR A 105 26.36 23.37 -9.09
N LEU A 106 25.94 22.34 -9.83
CA LEU A 106 24.55 22.15 -10.24
C LEU A 106 24.16 20.67 -10.26
N SER A 107 23.07 20.31 -9.57
CA SER A 107 22.47 18.98 -9.64
C SER A 107 21.40 18.94 -10.73
N VAL A 108 21.53 18.02 -11.67
CA VAL A 108 20.59 17.80 -12.77
C VAL A 108 19.83 16.50 -12.53
N ARG A 109 18.51 16.62 -12.38
CA ARG A 109 17.56 15.50 -12.24
C ARG A 109 16.36 15.74 -13.15
N SER A 110 16.46 15.33 -14.41
CA SER A 110 15.45 15.66 -15.42
C SER A 110 15.29 14.57 -16.46
N ASP A 111 14.16 14.61 -17.17
CA ASP A 111 14.03 13.95 -18.46
C ASP A 111 15.02 14.60 -19.44
N PRO A 112 15.73 13.83 -20.29
CA PRO A 112 16.59 14.38 -21.33
C PRO A 112 15.91 15.40 -22.25
N ARG A 113 14.58 15.31 -22.44
CA ARG A 113 13.79 16.22 -23.27
C ARG A 113 13.59 17.60 -22.65
N ASP A 114 13.69 17.70 -21.32
CA ASP A 114 13.41 18.92 -20.56
C ASP A 114 14.70 19.70 -20.21
N ALA A 115 15.88 19.20 -20.60
CA ALA A 115 17.17 19.82 -20.31
C ALA A 115 17.40 21.08 -21.19
N THR A 116 16.67 22.15 -20.89
CA THR A 116 16.87 23.50 -21.46
C THR A 116 18.05 24.21 -20.79
N PRO A 117 18.67 25.24 -21.41
CA PRO A 117 20.06 25.59 -21.14
C PRO A 117 20.33 25.81 -19.65
N LEU A 118 21.20 24.97 -19.09
CA LEU A 118 21.56 25.06 -17.69
C LEU A 118 22.50 26.23 -17.45
N ALA A 119 22.45 26.87 -16.28
CA ALA A 119 23.40 27.90 -15.89
C ALA A 119 24.15 27.47 -14.62
N ILE A 120 25.47 27.56 -14.63
CA ILE A 120 26.32 27.33 -13.44
C ILE A 120 27.00 28.65 -13.10
N THR A 121 26.74 29.19 -11.92
CA THR A 121 27.39 30.43 -11.45
C THR A 121 28.65 30.12 -10.65
N LEU A 122 29.78 30.67 -11.07
CA LEU A 122 31.05 30.61 -10.35
C LEU A 122 31.10 31.68 -9.26
N ARG A 123 31.46 31.26 -8.05
CA ARG A 123 31.71 32.13 -6.89
C ARG A 123 33.08 31.81 -6.28
N PRO A 124 33.74 32.76 -5.60
CA PRO A 124 34.96 32.47 -4.85
C PRO A 124 34.76 31.29 -3.90
N ALA A 125 35.63 30.28 -3.99
CA ALA A 125 35.59 29.14 -3.08
C ALA A 125 35.91 29.58 -1.66
N ARG A 126 35.31 28.93 -0.69
CA ARG A 126 35.54 29.20 0.74
C ARG A 126 36.32 28.06 1.39
N PRO A 127 37.16 28.33 2.40
CA PRO A 127 37.77 27.28 3.20
C PRO A 127 36.72 26.63 4.11
N LEU A 128 36.83 25.31 4.29
CA LEU A 128 36.10 24.53 5.28
C LEU A 128 37.11 23.84 6.18
N GLU A 129 37.06 24.14 7.48
CA GLU A 129 37.89 23.46 8.48
C GLU A 129 37.09 22.36 9.18
N VAL A 130 37.61 21.15 9.15
CA VAL A 130 37.05 19.98 9.86
C VAL A 130 38.03 19.57 10.94
N ARG A 131 37.58 19.56 12.19
CA ARG A 131 38.31 18.96 13.30
C ARG A 131 37.72 17.59 13.62
N VAL A 132 38.54 16.55 13.66
CA VAL A 132 38.15 15.20 14.02
C VAL A 132 38.72 14.87 15.39
N VAL A 133 37.86 14.44 16.29
CA VAL A 133 38.21 14.06 17.66
C VAL A 133 37.68 12.67 18.02
N ASP A 134 38.26 12.02 19.02
CA ASP A 134 37.74 10.79 19.59
C ASP A 134 36.66 11.05 20.67
N SER A 135 36.14 9.99 21.28
CA SER A 135 35.13 10.08 22.35
C SER A 135 35.60 10.80 23.62
N ALA A 136 36.92 10.91 23.84
CA ALA A 136 37.52 11.68 24.94
C ALA A 136 37.82 13.14 24.55
N GLY A 137 37.59 13.52 23.29
CA GLY A 137 37.86 14.85 22.74
C GLY A 137 39.32 15.05 22.30
N ALA A 138 40.14 13.99 22.26
CA ALA A 138 41.50 14.06 21.75
C ALA A 138 41.51 14.12 20.22
N SER A 139 42.47 14.85 19.65
CA SER A 139 42.61 14.99 18.20
C SER A 139 42.95 13.65 17.54
N VAL A 140 42.31 13.37 16.39
CA VAL A 140 42.56 12.16 15.61
C VAL A 140 43.32 12.52 14.34
N GLU A 141 44.62 12.22 14.32
CA GLU A 141 45.47 12.27 13.11
C GLU A 141 45.07 11.21 12.08
N ASP A 142 45.32 11.41 10.79
CA ASP A 142 45.08 10.43 9.72
C ASP A 142 43.64 9.88 9.66
N ALA A 143 42.64 10.69 10.05
CA ALA A 143 41.23 10.38 9.77
C ALA A 143 40.88 10.88 8.37
N ASP A 144 40.24 10.03 7.56
CA ASP A 144 39.79 10.41 6.24
C ASP A 144 38.56 11.30 6.35
N VAL A 145 38.57 12.43 5.65
CA VAL A 145 37.50 13.43 5.61
C VAL A 145 37.03 13.58 4.18
N TYR A 146 35.71 13.55 3.98
CA TYR A 146 35.07 13.68 2.68
C TYR A 146 34.02 14.78 2.70
N PHE A 147 34.12 15.70 1.74
CA PHE A 147 33.10 16.71 1.47
C PHE A 147 32.31 16.32 0.21
N MET A 148 31.00 16.17 0.40
CA MET A 148 30.05 15.67 -0.57
C MET A 148 29.05 16.76 -0.97
N VAL A 149 28.64 16.76 -2.24
CA VAL A 149 27.51 17.55 -2.75
C VAL A 149 26.69 16.65 -3.66
N GLY A 150 25.39 16.51 -3.39
CA GLY A 150 24.49 15.72 -4.24
C GLY A 150 24.96 14.28 -4.47
N PHE A 151 25.46 13.61 -3.43
CA PHE A 151 26.04 12.24 -3.45
C PHE A 151 27.38 12.09 -4.21
N ASN A 152 28.09 13.18 -4.49
CA ASN A 152 29.40 13.14 -5.14
C ASN A 152 30.48 13.81 -4.29
N ARG A 153 31.66 13.20 -4.26
CA ARG A 153 32.84 13.70 -3.55
C ARG A 153 33.45 14.87 -4.33
N LEU A 154 33.47 16.06 -3.74
CA LEU A 154 34.13 17.24 -4.33
C LEU A 154 35.52 17.50 -3.74
N ALA A 155 35.70 17.22 -2.45
CA ALA A 155 36.99 17.34 -1.77
C ALA A 155 37.15 16.20 -0.78
N ALA A 156 38.39 15.76 -0.58
CA ALA A 156 38.75 14.81 0.45
C ALA A 156 40.21 14.98 0.87
N GLY A 157 40.57 14.40 2.00
CA GLY A 157 41.95 14.30 2.49
C GLY A 157 41.96 13.70 3.89
N SER A 158 43.13 13.66 4.51
CA SER A 158 43.30 13.12 5.86
C SER A 158 43.62 14.26 6.84
N THR A 159 43.24 14.09 8.10
CA THR A 159 43.56 15.05 9.15
C THR A 159 45.05 15.07 9.51
N ASP A 160 45.56 16.24 9.87
CA ASP A 160 46.90 16.43 10.42
C ASP A 160 47.00 15.96 11.89
N ALA A 161 48.17 16.12 12.50
CA ALA A 161 48.45 15.77 13.90
C ALA A 161 47.53 16.48 14.92
N ASP A 162 46.99 17.65 14.58
CA ASP A 162 46.02 18.38 15.41
C ASP A 162 44.58 17.91 15.16
N GLY A 163 44.39 16.88 14.34
CA GLY A 163 43.11 16.34 13.93
C GLY A 163 42.36 17.26 12.97
N ARG A 164 43.05 18.11 12.21
CA ARG A 164 42.42 19.09 11.32
C ARG A 164 42.60 18.74 9.85
N TRP A 165 41.54 18.96 9.09
CA TRP A 165 41.56 18.96 7.63
C TRP A 165 40.98 20.28 7.13
N THR A 166 41.62 20.90 6.14
CA THR A 166 41.10 22.10 5.47
C THR A 166 40.89 21.82 3.99
N GLY A 167 39.66 22.02 3.52
CA GLY A 167 39.28 21.87 2.12
C GLY A 167 38.78 23.16 1.49
N ARG A 168 38.95 23.28 0.17
CA ARG A 168 38.26 24.34 -0.62
C ARG A 168 36.93 23.80 -1.09
N VAL A 169 35.85 24.52 -0.77
CA VAL A 169 34.47 24.11 -1.09
C VAL A 169 33.70 25.24 -1.77
N PRO A 170 32.62 24.93 -2.52
CA PRO A 170 31.76 25.96 -3.10
C PRO A 170 31.18 26.88 -2.02
N ALA A 171 30.92 28.15 -2.37
CA ALA A 171 30.39 29.14 -1.43
C ALA A 171 28.97 28.80 -0.91
N ASP A 172 28.14 28.20 -1.77
CA ASP A 172 26.75 27.85 -1.48
C ASP A 172 26.38 26.47 -2.07
N PRO A 173 26.89 25.38 -1.46
CA PRO A 173 26.69 24.03 -1.98
C PRO A 173 25.28 23.52 -1.63
N GLN A 174 24.51 23.17 -2.65
CA GLN A 174 23.17 22.59 -2.49
C GLN A 174 23.27 21.11 -2.05
N GLY A 175 22.75 20.79 -0.86
CA GLY A 175 22.73 19.43 -0.33
C GLY A 175 24.13 18.89 0.03
N TRP A 176 24.90 19.69 0.78
CA TRP A 176 26.22 19.30 1.26
C TRP A 176 26.15 18.23 2.36
N ALA A 177 27.20 17.40 2.43
CA ALA A 177 27.49 16.55 3.59
C ALA A 177 29.00 16.45 3.81
N VAL A 178 29.42 16.32 5.06
CA VAL A 178 30.79 16.04 5.46
C VAL A 178 30.78 14.79 6.32
N TYR A 179 31.63 13.82 6.03
CA TYR A 179 31.83 12.70 6.94
C TYR A 179 33.32 12.44 7.15
N ALA A 180 33.64 11.91 8.32
CA ALA A 180 34.97 11.48 8.68
C ALA A 180 34.93 10.04 9.17
N LEU A 181 35.99 9.29 8.87
CA LEU A 181 36.16 7.93 9.35
C LEU A 181 37.62 7.62 9.58
N LYS A 182 37.87 6.69 10.50
CA LYS A 182 39.19 6.08 10.65
C LYS A 182 39.03 4.62 11.07
N PRO A 183 39.64 3.66 10.33
CA PRO A 183 39.66 2.25 10.70
C PRO A 183 39.96 2.04 12.19
N LYS A 184 39.15 1.20 12.85
CA LYS A 184 39.27 0.86 14.28
C LYS A 184 39.04 2.01 15.27
N VAL A 185 38.71 3.22 14.81
CA VAL A 185 38.47 4.39 15.66
C VAL A 185 37.00 4.83 15.60
N GLY A 186 36.43 5.00 14.40
CA GLY A 186 34.99 5.28 14.27
C GLY A 186 34.60 6.00 12.98
N PHE A 187 33.36 6.50 12.99
CA PHE A 187 32.72 7.23 11.89
C PHE A 187 31.76 8.29 12.42
N ASP A 188 31.74 9.47 11.80
CA ASP A 188 30.77 10.53 12.11
C ASP A 188 30.52 11.45 10.92
N TYR A 189 29.40 12.19 10.93
CA TYR A 189 28.99 13.03 9.80
C TYR A 189 28.19 14.26 10.20
N ALA A 190 28.22 15.29 9.35
CA ALA A 190 27.35 16.46 9.39
C ALA A 190 26.79 16.71 7.99
N GLN A 191 25.58 17.27 7.89
CA GLN A 191 24.93 17.46 6.58
C GLN A 191 23.94 18.62 6.58
N ALA A 192 23.58 19.06 5.38
CA ALA A 192 22.55 20.07 5.15
C ALA A 192 21.13 19.53 5.42
N GLU A 193 20.91 18.24 5.18
CA GLU A 193 19.58 17.63 5.12
C GLU A 193 18.93 17.52 6.51
N ARG A 194 17.71 18.06 6.59
CA ARG A 194 16.80 17.97 7.74
C ARG A 194 16.14 16.59 7.84
N ALA A 195 15.45 16.33 8.94
CA ALA A 195 14.56 15.18 9.05
C ALA A 195 13.58 15.12 7.86
N ARG A 196 13.29 13.91 7.37
CA ARG A 196 12.38 13.71 6.23
C ARG A 196 11.04 14.37 6.53
N GLY A 197 10.57 15.22 5.61
CA GLY A 197 9.29 15.92 5.76
C GLY A 197 9.37 17.23 6.54
N SER A 198 10.53 17.62 7.07
CA SER A 198 10.74 18.97 7.63
C SER A 198 10.45 20.05 6.58
N ALA A 199 9.88 21.17 7.06
CA ALA A 199 9.67 22.38 6.28
C ALA A 199 10.72 23.47 6.59
N ASP A 200 11.68 23.17 7.47
CA ASP A 200 12.78 24.08 7.76
C ASP A 200 13.79 24.12 6.61
N PRO A 201 14.45 25.26 6.37
CA PRO A 201 15.52 25.32 5.38
C PRO A 201 16.66 24.36 5.77
N PRO A 202 17.37 23.79 4.76
CA PRO A 202 18.58 23.00 5.00
C PRO A 202 19.58 23.74 5.88
N HIS A 203 20.38 23.01 6.65
CA HIS A 203 21.43 23.63 7.45
C HIS A 203 22.45 24.34 6.53
N PRO A 204 22.83 25.59 6.84
CA PRO A 204 23.91 26.24 6.13
C PRO A 204 25.22 25.51 6.42
N LEU A 205 26.13 25.48 5.45
CA LEU A 205 27.47 24.94 5.69
C LEU A 205 28.20 25.86 6.69
N PRO A 206 28.73 25.37 7.82
CA PRO A 206 29.53 26.17 8.73
C PRO A 206 30.96 26.36 8.21
N ASP A 207 31.66 27.39 8.68
CA ASP A 207 33.09 27.60 8.34
C ASP A 207 34.00 26.58 9.03
N ARG A 208 33.58 26.12 10.21
CA ARG A 208 34.26 25.10 11.02
C ARG A 208 33.26 24.08 11.53
N LEU A 209 33.65 22.81 11.51
CA LEU A 209 32.88 21.73 12.13
C LEU A 209 33.77 20.78 12.91
N THR A 210 33.20 20.16 13.94
CA THR A 210 33.85 19.09 14.70
C THR A 210 33.07 17.79 14.50
N LEU A 211 33.77 16.73 14.12
CA LEU A 211 33.24 15.37 14.01
C LEU A 211 33.88 14.49 15.08
N THR A 212 33.07 13.66 15.72
CA THR A 212 33.50 12.82 16.86
C THR A 212 33.42 11.34 16.48
N LEU A 213 34.57 10.69 16.36
CA LEU A 213 34.67 9.25 16.15
C LEU A 213 34.47 8.54 17.49
N ASP A 214 33.22 8.21 17.80
CA ASP A 214 32.77 7.76 19.12
C ASP A 214 32.82 6.23 19.31
N GLY A 215 33.83 5.60 18.71
CA GLY A 215 34.12 4.17 18.82
C GLY A 215 33.61 3.34 17.64
N VAL A 216 34.05 2.08 17.61
CA VAL A 216 33.72 1.10 16.56
C VAL A 216 32.97 -0.11 17.11
N ARG A 217 32.13 -0.69 16.26
CA ARG A 217 31.63 -2.06 16.44
C ARG A 217 32.73 -3.08 16.12
N PRO A 218 32.57 -4.35 16.52
CA PRO A 218 33.41 -5.42 15.99
C PRO A 218 33.46 -5.40 14.45
N PRO A 219 34.59 -5.73 13.82
CA PRO A 219 34.71 -5.73 12.37
C PRO A 219 33.63 -6.60 11.72
N LEU A 220 32.93 -6.02 10.74
CA LEU A 220 31.91 -6.72 10.00
C LEU A 220 32.53 -7.43 8.80
N ARG A 221 32.31 -8.74 8.71
CA ARG A 221 32.62 -9.55 7.54
C ARG A 221 31.41 -9.59 6.62
N ILE A 222 31.59 -9.24 5.35
CA ILE A 222 30.54 -9.30 4.34
C ILE A 222 30.94 -10.37 3.33
N LYS A 223 30.14 -11.42 3.22
CA LYS A 223 30.35 -12.51 2.27
C LYS A 223 29.42 -12.35 1.08
N ALA A 224 29.94 -12.16 -0.12
CA ALA A 224 29.18 -12.15 -1.36
C ALA A 224 29.25 -13.50 -2.06
N VAL A 225 28.09 -14.08 -2.37
CA VAL A 225 27.96 -15.35 -3.07
C VAL A 225 26.91 -15.27 -4.17
N ASP A 226 27.02 -16.11 -5.19
CA ASP A 226 25.91 -16.35 -6.11
C ASP A 226 24.85 -17.26 -5.48
N HIS A 227 23.72 -17.43 -6.16
CA HIS A 227 22.61 -18.33 -5.79
C HIS A 227 23.00 -19.82 -5.65
N ARG A 228 24.22 -20.21 -6.01
CA ARG A 228 24.76 -21.57 -5.82
C ARG A 228 25.75 -21.62 -4.65
N GLY A 229 25.91 -20.52 -3.91
CA GLY A 229 26.84 -20.38 -2.80
C GLY A 229 28.30 -20.18 -3.22
N LYS A 230 28.58 -19.96 -4.51
CA LYS A 230 29.93 -19.71 -5.00
C LYS A 230 30.36 -18.28 -4.64
N PRO A 231 31.57 -18.06 -4.10
CA PRO A 231 32.07 -16.72 -3.82
C PRO A 231 32.14 -15.82 -5.05
N LEU A 232 31.75 -14.56 -4.88
CA LEU A 232 31.84 -13.53 -5.91
C LEU A 232 32.95 -12.51 -5.55
N PRO A 233 34.10 -12.52 -6.25
CA PRO A 233 35.15 -11.52 -6.07
C PRO A 233 34.81 -10.19 -6.76
N GLY A 234 35.37 -9.09 -6.25
CA GLY A 234 35.21 -7.76 -6.85
C GLY A 234 33.85 -7.10 -6.61
N VAL A 235 32.96 -7.71 -5.83
CA VAL A 235 31.68 -7.12 -5.43
C VAL A 235 31.96 -5.93 -4.53
N ARG A 236 31.54 -4.73 -4.96
CA ARG A 236 31.68 -3.53 -4.13
C ARG A 236 30.55 -3.49 -3.10
N THR A 237 30.90 -3.55 -1.83
CA THR A 237 29.92 -3.61 -0.74
C THR A 237 30.24 -2.66 0.39
N GLY A 238 29.20 -2.15 1.04
CA GLY A 238 29.31 -1.18 2.11
C GLY A 238 27.95 -0.75 2.67
N PRO A 239 27.96 0.11 3.68
CA PRO A 239 26.74 0.69 4.22
C PRO A 239 26.08 1.63 3.21
N TRP A 240 24.82 1.36 2.89
CA TRP A 240 23.98 2.21 2.06
C TRP A 240 23.44 3.41 2.82
N LEU A 241 22.96 3.18 4.05
CA LEU A 241 22.39 4.20 4.94
C LEU A 241 22.96 4.03 6.34
N ILE A 242 23.40 5.15 6.93
CA ILE A 242 23.84 5.21 8.33
C ILE A 242 23.05 6.29 9.05
N SER A 243 22.47 5.93 10.19
CA SER A 243 21.80 6.84 11.11
C SER A 243 22.54 6.82 12.44
N LYS A 244 22.89 8.00 12.98
CA LYS A 244 23.51 8.13 14.30
C LYS A 244 22.63 8.96 15.25
N PRO A 245 22.67 8.66 16.57
CA PRO A 245 22.06 9.51 17.58
C PRO A 245 22.50 10.97 17.44
N GLY A 246 21.56 11.90 17.61
CA GLY A 246 21.81 13.35 17.51
C GLY A 246 21.89 13.89 16.08
N ARG A 247 21.63 13.07 15.05
CA ARG A 247 21.51 13.51 13.66
C ARG A 247 20.05 13.55 13.23
N GLU A 248 19.62 14.62 12.57
CA GLU A 248 18.22 14.78 12.13
C GLU A 248 17.86 13.86 10.97
N SER A 249 18.82 13.50 10.12
CA SER A 249 18.62 12.62 8.97
C SER A 249 19.78 11.65 8.80
N ARG A 250 19.51 10.58 8.05
CA ARG A 250 20.45 9.50 7.74
C ARG A 250 21.37 9.93 6.60
N LEU A 251 22.65 9.56 6.70
CA LEU A 251 23.60 9.77 5.63
C LEU A 251 23.43 8.70 4.55
N ASN A 252 23.48 9.11 3.28
CA ASN A 252 23.40 8.26 2.09
C ASN A 252 24.49 8.67 1.08
N GLY A 253 24.79 7.81 0.11
CA GLY A 253 25.67 8.12 -1.02
C GLY A 253 27.16 8.16 -0.65
N ILE A 254 27.59 7.36 0.33
CA ILE A 254 28.99 7.22 0.76
C ILE A 254 29.72 6.11 -0.01
N ASP A 255 29.51 6.03 -1.32
CA ASP A 255 30.02 4.92 -2.14
C ASP A 255 31.56 4.85 -2.21
N GLU A 256 32.25 5.93 -1.80
CA GLU A 256 33.71 5.99 -1.65
C GLU A 256 34.26 4.96 -0.68
N VAL A 257 33.48 4.59 0.33
CA VAL A 257 33.93 3.69 1.42
C VAL A 257 33.52 2.23 1.18
N PHE A 258 32.97 1.93 0.00
CA PHE A 258 32.61 0.57 -0.39
C PHE A 258 33.89 -0.23 -0.69
N VAL A 259 34.00 -1.39 -0.05
CA VAL A 259 35.13 -2.30 -0.17
C VAL A 259 34.80 -3.37 -1.20
N ALA A 260 35.75 -3.69 -2.07
CA ALA A 260 35.62 -4.81 -3.00
C ALA A 260 35.89 -6.14 -2.28
N THR A 261 35.09 -7.16 -2.56
CA THR A 261 35.34 -8.51 -2.04
C THR A 261 36.60 -9.13 -2.63
N ASP A 262 37.32 -9.88 -1.82
CA ASP A 262 38.51 -10.64 -2.22
C ASP A 262 38.17 -11.87 -3.09
N VAL A 263 39.18 -12.67 -3.42
CA VAL A 263 39.03 -13.93 -4.18
C VAL A 263 38.11 -14.96 -3.49
N GLY A 264 37.96 -14.86 -2.17
CA GLY A 264 37.06 -15.68 -1.36
C GLY A 264 35.66 -15.07 -1.22
N GLY A 265 35.36 -13.98 -1.93
CA GLY A 265 34.09 -13.27 -1.88
C GLY A 265 33.87 -12.54 -0.55
N VAL A 266 34.92 -12.20 0.18
CA VAL A 266 34.82 -11.55 1.49
C VAL A 266 35.33 -10.11 1.44
N ALA A 267 34.57 -9.19 2.02
CA ALA A 267 35.01 -7.84 2.36
C ALA A 267 34.93 -7.65 3.89
N VAL A 268 35.81 -6.82 4.45
CA VAL A 268 35.84 -6.52 5.89
C VAL A 268 35.73 -5.01 6.09
N ILE A 269 34.85 -4.60 7.00
CA ILE A 269 34.67 -3.20 7.40
C ILE A 269 34.94 -3.10 8.90
N ASP A 270 35.95 -2.32 9.30
CA ASP A 270 36.43 -2.21 10.69
C ASP A 270 36.27 -0.80 11.29
N TRP A 271 35.47 0.07 10.66
CA TRP A 271 35.22 1.45 11.10
C TRP A 271 33.76 1.74 11.46
N LEU A 272 32.84 0.77 11.33
CA LEU A 272 31.41 0.99 11.58
C LEU A 272 31.17 1.58 12.98
N PRO A 273 30.34 2.63 13.11
CA PRO A 273 30.22 3.37 14.37
C PRO A 273 29.57 2.51 15.46
N ALA A 274 30.08 2.62 16.69
CA ALA A 274 29.57 1.89 17.85
C ALA A 274 28.11 2.23 18.18
N LYS A 275 27.68 3.48 17.93
CA LYS A 275 26.33 3.98 18.24
C LYS A 275 25.56 4.26 16.96
N LEU A 276 24.34 3.73 16.87
CA LEU A 276 23.48 3.77 15.69
C LEU A 276 22.02 3.95 16.11
N ASP A 277 21.23 4.60 15.25
CA ASP A 277 19.78 4.64 15.38
C ASP A 277 19.14 3.62 14.42
N GLY A 278 18.41 2.64 14.97
CA GLY A 278 17.67 1.64 14.20
C GLY A 278 18.56 0.54 13.60
N SER A 279 19.05 0.72 12.37
CA SER A 279 19.82 -0.30 11.66
C SER A 279 20.72 0.27 10.57
N ILE A 280 21.82 -0.42 10.28
CA ILE A 280 22.61 -0.19 9.06
C ILE A 280 22.05 -1.07 7.93
N LEU A 281 21.91 -0.52 6.73
CA LEU A 281 21.61 -1.31 5.54
C LEU A 281 22.90 -1.56 4.76
N ILE A 282 23.26 -2.83 4.55
CA ILE A 282 24.41 -3.24 3.74
C ILE A 282 23.95 -3.54 2.31
N LEU A 283 24.55 -2.86 1.34
CA LEU A 283 24.32 -3.04 -0.08
C LEU A 283 25.55 -3.68 -0.72
N GLY A 284 25.34 -4.42 -1.81
CA GLY A 284 26.42 -4.87 -2.69
C GLY A 284 26.10 -4.62 -4.15
N ARG A 285 27.12 -4.26 -4.92
CA ARG A 285 27.04 -4.01 -6.37
C ARG A 285 27.97 -4.97 -7.08
N ALA A 286 27.39 -5.77 -7.96
CA ALA A 286 28.08 -6.82 -8.70
C ALA A 286 27.65 -6.74 -10.17
N ASP A 287 28.61 -6.70 -11.07
CA ASP A 287 28.31 -6.64 -12.50
C ASP A 287 27.58 -7.91 -12.97
N GLY A 288 26.50 -7.71 -13.74
CA GLY A 288 25.67 -8.81 -14.26
C GLY A 288 24.92 -9.59 -13.19
N HIS A 289 24.83 -9.09 -11.96
CA HIS A 289 24.11 -9.72 -10.86
C HIS A 289 23.30 -8.68 -10.09
N PHE A 290 22.28 -9.13 -9.36
CA PHE A 290 21.47 -8.27 -8.51
C PHE A 290 21.23 -8.90 -7.15
N LEU A 291 21.02 -8.05 -6.15
CA LEU A 291 20.67 -8.47 -4.79
C LEU A 291 19.14 -8.51 -4.67
N PRO A 292 18.50 -9.68 -4.46
CA PRO A 292 17.04 -9.80 -4.58
C PRO A 292 16.24 -8.97 -3.58
N ASN A 293 16.76 -8.73 -2.38
CA ASN A 293 16.12 -7.88 -1.36
C ASN A 293 16.71 -6.46 -1.26
N HIS A 294 17.48 -6.05 -2.27
CA HIS A 294 18.18 -4.75 -2.38
C HIS A 294 19.27 -4.49 -1.33
N SER A 295 19.10 -4.91 -0.08
CA SER A 295 20.09 -4.78 1.00
C SER A 295 19.86 -5.80 2.10
N VAL A 296 20.87 -6.01 2.95
CA VAL A 296 20.74 -6.76 4.22
C VAL A 296 20.77 -5.78 5.38
N GLN A 297 19.78 -5.89 6.26
CA GLN A 297 19.66 -5.02 7.44
C GLN A 297 20.44 -5.60 8.62
N ILE A 298 21.24 -4.75 9.27
CA ILE A 298 21.95 -5.05 10.52
C ILE A 298 21.36 -4.18 11.63
N PRO A 299 20.61 -4.76 12.57
CA PRO A 299 20.07 -4.03 13.71
C PRO A 299 21.20 -3.40 14.56
N ALA A 300 20.95 -2.22 15.11
CA ALA A 300 21.92 -1.51 15.95
C ALA A 300 22.31 -2.32 17.20
N ASP A 301 21.32 -2.96 17.84
CA ASP A 301 21.46 -3.60 19.15
C ASP A 301 21.89 -5.08 19.08
N GLU A 302 21.99 -5.65 17.88
CA GLU A 302 22.38 -7.05 17.69
C GLU A 302 23.86 -7.17 17.31
N PRO A 303 24.69 -7.94 18.04
CA PRO A 303 26.06 -8.19 17.64
C PRO A 303 26.06 -9.02 16.35
N THR A 304 26.50 -8.43 15.25
CA THR A 304 26.59 -9.08 13.94
C THR A 304 28.02 -9.00 13.44
N GLU A 305 28.71 -10.13 13.44
CA GLU A 305 30.10 -10.24 12.98
C GLU A 305 30.20 -10.60 11.49
N GLU A 306 29.18 -11.25 10.93
CA GLU A 306 29.15 -11.66 9.52
C GLU A 306 27.74 -11.51 8.93
N VAL A 307 27.68 -11.03 7.68
CA VAL A 307 26.47 -11.04 6.84
C VAL A 307 26.78 -11.66 5.48
N THR A 308 25.81 -12.36 4.91
CA THR A 308 25.91 -12.92 3.55
C THR A 308 24.99 -12.18 2.59
N LEU A 309 25.53 -11.71 1.48
CA LEU A 309 24.82 -11.16 0.33
C LEU A 309 24.72 -12.26 -0.73
N GLU A 310 23.51 -12.76 -0.97
CA GLU A 310 23.24 -13.76 -2.00
C GLU A 310 22.72 -13.08 -3.27
N PHE A 311 23.45 -13.22 -4.37
CA PHE A 311 23.16 -12.58 -5.65
C PHE A 311 22.52 -13.55 -6.65
N LEU A 312 21.54 -13.04 -7.40
CA LEU A 312 21.00 -13.71 -8.59
C LEU A 312 21.61 -13.08 -9.86
N PRO A 313 21.76 -13.86 -10.95
CA PRO A 313 22.26 -13.32 -12.21
C PRO A 313 21.25 -12.37 -12.85
N MET A 314 21.75 -11.44 -13.66
CA MET A 314 20.95 -10.72 -14.64
C MET A 314 21.05 -11.43 -15.98
N GLU A 315 19.94 -11.43 -16.72
CA GLU A 315 19.81 -12.14 -17.99
C GLU A 315 19.44 -11.19 -19.12
N ARG A 316 19.75 -11.59 -20.35
CA ARG A 316 19.48 -10.78 -21.53
C ARG A 316 18.01 -10.92 -21.93
N LEU A 317 17.35 -9.78 -22.12
CA LEU A 317 16.04 -9.65 -22.77
C LEU A 317 16.22 -8.81 -24.04
N SER A 318 15.78 -9.32 -25.19
CA SER A 318 15.99 -8.64 -26.48
C SER A 318 14.86 -8.87 -27.49
N GLY A 319 14.76 -7.95 -28.45
CA GLY A 319 13.76 -8.00 -29.51
C GLY A 319 13.98 -6.89 -30.54
N ARG A 320 12.95 -6.63 -31.34
CA ARG A 320 12.92 -5.55 -32.32
C ARG A 320 11.73 -4.63 -32.10
N VAL A 321 11.89 -3.35 -32.42
CA VAL A 321 10.81 -2.38 -32.53
C VAL A 321 10.59 -2.08 -34.00
N LEU A 322 9.36 -2.31 -34.46
CA LEU A 322 8.94 -2.12 -35.84
C LEU A 322 7.83 -1.07 -35.91
N THR A 323 7.72 -0.37 -37.02
CA THR A 323 6.51 0.41 -37.37
C THR A 323 5.42 -0.52 -37.91
N ALA A 324 4.17 -0.04 -37.98
CA ALA A 324 3.03 -0.83 -38.46
C ALA A 324 3.19 -1.39 -39.90
N ASP A 325 4.00 -0.75 -40.73
CA ASP A 325 4.37 -1.21 -42.09
C ASP A 325 5.60 -2.13 -42.12
N GLY A 326 6.09 -2.57 -40.95
CA GLY A 326 7.17 -3.55 -40.80
C GLY A 326 8.59 -2.99 -40.90
N ARG A 327 8.78 -1.67 -40.97
CA ARG A 327 10.11 -1.05 -41.00
C ARG A 327 10.73 -0.98 -39.59
N PRO A 328 12.06 -1.06 -39.47
CA PRO A 328 12.74 -0.83 -38.19
C PRO A 328 12.49 0.58 -37.62
N ALA A 329 12.20 0.66 -36.33
CA ALA A 329 11.96 1.91 -35.62
C ALA A 329 13.20 2.35 -34.82
N ALA A 330 14.20 2.88 -35.53
CA ALA A 330 15.44 3.36 -34.91
C ALA A 330 15.19 4.49 -33.90
N GLY A 331 15.86 4.42 -32.75
CA GLY A 331 15.74 5.40 -31.67
C GLY A 331 14.47 5.25 -30.82
N ALA A 332 13.63 4.24 -31.07
CA ALA A 332 12.50 3.96 -30.20
C ALA A 332 12.98 3.61 -28.79
N ILE A 333 12.27 4.09 -27.77
CA ILE A 333 12.56 3.82 -26.36
C ILE A 333 11.73 2.60 -25.95
N VAL A 334 12.39 1.51 -25.59
CA VAL A 334 11.78 0.35 -24.96
C VAL A 334 11.87 0.51 -23.46
N ALA A 335 10.74 0.46 -22.76
CA ALA A 335 10.65 0.49 -21.30
C ALA A 335 10.21 -0.87 -20.77
N VAL A 336 10.83 -1.29 -19.67
CA VAL A 336 10.52 -2.54 -18.97
C VAL A 336 10.33 -2.28 -17.48
N ASP A 337 9.23 -2.80 -16.94
CA ASP A 337 8.98 -2.90 -15.51
C ASP A 337 8.82 -4.38 -15.15
N GLY A 338 9.50 -4.83 -14.10
CA GLY A 338 9.50 -6.23 -13.74
C GLY A 338 9.52 -6.50 -12.25
N GLN A 339 8.89 -7.61 -11.87
CA GLN A 339 8.69 -8.01 -10.49
C GLN A 339 8.90 -9.52 -10.33
N GLY A 340 9.59 -9.91 -9.25
CA GLY A 340 9.72 -11.29 -8.78
C GLY A 340 9.08 -11.47 -7.40
N VAL A 341 9.41 -12.57 -6.69
CA VAL A 341 8.96 -12.79 -5.29
C VAL A 341 9.82 -12.09 -4.22
N TRP A 342 10.59 -11.05 -4.59
CA TRP A 342 11.47 -10.32 -3.69
C TRP A 342 11.19 -8.82 -3.72
N LEU A 343 11.77 -8.09 -2.75
CA LEU A 343 11.54 -6.65 -2.60
C LEU A 343 12.17 -5.80 -3.71
N ASN A 344 13.23 -6.28 -4.35
CA ASN A 344 13.94 -5.52 -5.38
C ASN A 344 13.32 -5.77 -6.75
N GLY A 345 12.35 -4.95 -7.13
CA GLY A 345 11.81 -4.90 -8.50
C GLY A 345 12.85 -4.45 -9.54
N PHE A 346 12.43 -4.35 -10.79
CA PHE A 346 13.26 -3.87 -11.89
C PHE A 346 12.53 -2.79 -12.69
N ASN A 347 13.23 -1.70 -13.01
CA ASN A 347 12.81 -0.68 -13.97
C ASN A 347 13.99 -0.41 -14.90
N GLY A 348 13.78 -0.50 -16.21
CA GLY A 348 14.84 -0.34 -17.19
C GLY A 348 14.33 0.19 -18.53
N ARG A 349 15.26 0.73 -19.32
CA ARG A 349 15.01 1.25 -20.65
C ARG A 349 16.17 0.97 -21.60
N ALA A 350 15.85 0.75 -22.87
CA ALA A 350 16.82 0.63 -23.95
C ALA A 350 16.38 1.43 -25.18
N LEU A 351 17.35 1.85 -25.99
CA LEU A 351 17.10 2.45 -27.29
C LEU A 351 17.22 1.38 -28.38
N ALA A 352 16.27 1.38 -29.31
CA ALA A 352 16.36 0.59 -30.51
C ALA A 352 17.45 1.15 -31.45
N ASP A 353 18.33 0.27 -31.95
CA ASP A 353 19.39 0.64 -32.90
C ASP A 353 18.85 0.96 -34.31
N ALA A 354 19.74 1.18 -35.27
CA ALA A 354 19.37 1.49 -36.66
C ALA A 354 18.54 0.38 -37.33
N ASP A 355 18.68 -0.87 -36.89
CA ASP A 355 17.93 -2.04 -37.35
C ASP A 355 16.70 -2.31 -36.46
N GLY A 356 16.36 -1.37 -35.56
CA GLY A 356 15.24 -1.47 -34.64
C GLY A 356 15.48 -2.47 -33.51
N ARG A 357 16.68 -3.03 -33.34
CA ARG A 357 16.98 -4.03 -32.33
C ARG A 357 17.25 -3.38 -30.99
N TYR A 358 16.85 -4.03 -29.91
CA TYR A 358 17.19 -3.61 -28.57
C TYR A 358 17.58 -4.82 -27.71
N ASP A 359 18.43 -4.58 -26.71
CA ASP A 359 18.76 -5.55 -25.67
C ASP A 359 18.90 -4.86 -24.31
N LEU A 360 18.54 -5.61 -23.26
CA LEU A 360 18.54 -5.19 -21.87
C LEU A 360 19.09 -6.33 -21.01
N LYS A 361 19.93 -6.01 -20.02
CA LYS A 361 20.19 -6.91 -18.89
C LYS A 361 19.15 -6.67 -17.81
N VAL A 362 18.35 -7.68 -17.52
CA VAL A 362 17.23 -7.61 -16.56
C VAL A 362 17.43 -8.65 -15.45
N HIS A 363 16.77 -8.47 -14.30
CA HIS A 363 16.81 -9.46 -13.22
C HIS A 363 16.27 -10.83 -13.69
N ALA A 364 16.98 -11.91 -13.36
CA ALA A 364 16.42 -13.26 -13.47
C ALA A 364 15.33 -13.50 -12.42
N GLU A 365 14.50 -14.52 -12.65
CA GLU A 365 13.39 -14.90 -11.76
C GLU A 365 12.33 -13.81 -11.59
N HIS A 366 12.12 -13.03 -12.66
CA HIS A 366 11.17 -11.93 -12.73
C HIS A 366 10.25 -12.10 -13.94
N ALA A 367 9.02 -11.58 -13.83
CA ALA A 367 8.15 -11.32 -14.95
C ALA A 367 8.17 -9.83 -15.29
N TYR A 368 8.01 -9.51 -16.58
CA TYR A 368 8.15 -8.16 -17.12
C TYR A 368 6.92 -7.72 -17.93
N VAL A 369 6.60 -6.43 -17.80
CA VAL A 369 5.81 -5.66 -18.75
C VAL A 369 6.78 -4.92 -19.66
N VAL A 370 6.61 -5.04 -20.98
CA VAL A 370 7.47 -4.39 -21.99
C VAL A 370 6.62 -3.50 -22.90
N ARG A 371 7.07 -2.28 -23.19
CA ARG A 371 6.46 -1.38 -24.18
C ARG A 371 7.51 -0.59 -24.94
N ALA A 372 7.16 -0.10 -26.13
CA ALA A 372 7.98 0.83 -26.90
C ALA A 372 7.26 2.14 -27.20
N THR A 373 7.99 3.24 -27.28
CA THR A 373 7.53 4.53 -27.80
C THR A 373 8.52 5.13 -28.78
N LEU A 374 8.03 5.94 -29.73
CA LEU A 374 8.88 6.73 -30.62
C LEU A 374 8.27 8.13 -30.80
N GLY A 375 8.99 9.13 -30.29
CA GLY A 375 8.51 10.51 -30.26
C GLY A 375 7.17 10.67 -29.53
N ASP A 376 6.45 11.73 -29.89
CA ASP A 376 5.18 12.13 -29.30
C ASP A 376 3.98 11.67 -30.16
N GLY A 377 4.04 10.47 -30.74
CA GLY A 377 2.96 10.03 -31.64
C GLY A 377 2.85 8.53 -31.89
N LEU A 378 3.83 7.75 -31.43
CA LEU A 378 3.85 6.31 -31.63
C LEU A 378 4.10 5.56 -30.32
N ALA A 379 3.29 4.54 -30.07
CA ALA A 379 3.41 3.65 -28.93
C ALA A 379 2.98 2.23 -29.32
N SER A 380 3.64 1.22 -28.75
CA SER A 380 3.17 -0.16 -28.85
C SER A 380 2.12 -0.45 -27.77
N PRO A 381 1.28 -1.48 -27.97
CA PRO A 381 0.63 -2.16 -26.86
C PRO A 381 1.66 -2.72 -25.86
N HIS A 382 1.20 -3.05 -24.65
CA HIS A 382 2.04 -3.73 -23.67
C HIS A 382 2.20 -5.21 -24.02
N ARG A 383 3.43 -5.72 -23.92
CA ARG A 383 3.70 -7.16 -23.93
C ARG A 383 3.91 -7.62 -22.49
N SER A 384 3.02 -8.47 -22.00
CA SER A 384 3.05 -8.99 -20.63
C SER A 384 2.27 -10.31 -20.51
N PRO A 385 2.66 -11.23 -19.60
CA PRO A 385 3.93 -11.25 -18.88
C PRO A 385 5.06 -11.77 -19.78
N VAL A 386 6.27 -11.23 -19.63
CA VAL A 386 7.50 -11.80 -20.20
C VAL A 386 8.35 -12.34 -19.07
N VAL A 387 8.45 -13.66 -18.93
CA VAL A 387 9.22 -14.29 -17.84
C VAL A 387 10.67 -14.48 -18.25
N VAL A 388 11.59 -14.13 -17.34
CA VAL A 388 13.03 -14.32 -17.54
C VAL A 388 13.59 -15.19 -16.41
N ARG A 389 14.28 -16.28 -16.75
CA ARG A 389 14.84 -17.25 -15.80
C ARG A 389 16.35 -17.23 -15.81
N ALA A 390 16.95 -17.59 -14.68
CA ALA A 390 18.41 -17.67 -14.58
C ALA A 390 18.98 -18.70 -15.57
N GLY A 391 19.92 -18.29 -16.40
CA GLY A 391 20.52 -19.07 -17.48
C GLY A 391 19.70 -19.14 -18.77
N GLU A 392 18.54 -18.48 -18.84
CA GLU A 392 17.62 -18.52 -19.98
C GLU A 392 17.35 -17.11 -20.51
N PRO A 393 18.24 -16.57 -21.38
CA PRO A 393 17.99 -15.29 -22.02
C PRO A 393 16.74 -15.36 -22.92
N VAL A 394 15.99 -14.26 -22.96
CA VAL A 394 14.76 -14.16 -23.75
C VAL A 394 15.01 -13.31 -24.99
N GLU A 395 14.75 -13.88 -26.16
CA GLU A 395 14.87 -13.21 -27.45
C GLU A 395 13.50 -13.16 -28.16
N GLY A 396 13.37 -12.33 -29.20
CA GLY A 396 12.14 -12.20 -29.99
C GLY A 396 11.00 -11.51 -29.25
N VAL A 397 11.32 -10.61 -28.31
CA VAL A 397 10.35 -9.72 -27.65
C VAL A 397 10.03 -8.55 -28.59
N ASP A 398 9.45 -8.85 -29.75
CA ASP A 398 9.21 -7.85 -30.78
C ASP A 398 7.98 -6.98 -30.45
N LEU A 399 8.07 -5.69 -30.78
CA LEU A 399 7.07 -4.67 -30.49
C LEU A 399 6.74 -3.93 -31.78
N VAL A 400 5.46 -3.71 -32.04
CA VAL A 400 4.99 -2.94 -33.20
C VAL A 400 4.40 -1.62 -32.73
N LEU A 401 4.92 -0.53 -33.24
CA LEU A 401 4.45 0.82 -32.98
C LEU A 401 3.21 1.11 -33.82
N GLY A 402 2.15 1.55 -33.14
CA GLY A 402 0.96 2.15 -33.73
C GLY A 402 0.77 3.59 -33.28
N PRO A 403 -0.29 4.27 -33.76
CA PRO A 403 -0.65 5.60 -33.29
C PRO A 403 -0.84 5.60 -31.76
N ALA A 404 -0.17 6.50 -31.07
CA ALA A 404 -0.41 6.74 -29.65
C ALA A 404 -1.62 7.65 -29.47
N THR A 405 -2.45 7.36 -28.46
CA THR A 405 -3.47 8.30 -27.99
C THR A 405 -2.81 9.35 -27.11
N ARG A 406 -3.04 10.62 -27.45
CA ARG A 406 -2.65 11.76 -26.63
C ARG A 406 -3.68 11.94 -25.51
N VAL A 407 -3.32 11.59 -24.28
CA VAL A 407 -4.17 11.87 -23.12
C VAL A 407 -3.75 13.19 -22.52
N THR A 408 -4.61 14.19 -22.59
CA THR A 408 -4.38 15.55 -22.10
C THR A 408 -5.35 15.92 -21.00
N GLY A 409 -5.07 17.01 -20.29
CA GLY A 409 -5.99 17.53 -19.29
C GLY A 409 -5.38 18.68 -18.52
N ARG A 410 -6.20 19.29 -17.67
CA ARG A 410 -5.79 20.29 -16.68
C ARG A 410 -6.05 19.78 -15.27
N VAL A 411 -5.08 19.98 -14.40
CA VAL A 411 -5.23 19.83 -12.96
C VAL A 411 -5.48 21.20 -12.34
N THR A 412 -6.57 21.29 -11.59
CA THR A 412 -7.00 22.51 -10.88
C THR A 412 -7.20 22.25 -9.40
N VAL A 413 -7.22 23.31 -8.58
CA VAL A 413 -7.34 23.21 -7.13
C VAL A 413 -8.15 24.37 -6.53
N GLY A 414 -8.89 24.05 -5.46
CA GLY A 414 -9.64 25.03 -4.65
C GLY A 414 -10.91 25.55 -5.33
N GLU A 415 -11.69 26.37 -4.63
CA GLU A 415 -12.98 26.87 -5.13
C GLU A 415 -12.87 27.66 -6.44
N ASP A 416 -11.77 28.39 -6.63
CA ASP A 416 -11.49 29.19 -7.83
C ASP A 416 -10.97 28.36 -9.02
N ALA A 417 -10.79 27.04 -8.85
CA ALA A 417 -10.20 26.14 -9.84
C ALA A 417 -8.85 26.65 -10.40
N ALA A 418 -8.00 27.16 -9.51
CA ALA A 418 -6.67 27.66 -9.87
C ALA A 418 -5.80 26.52 -10.45
N PRO A 419 -4.88 26.80 -11.40
CA PRO A 419 -3.96 25.79 -11.90
C PRO A 419 -3.06 25.19 -10.81
N ALA A 420 -2.87 23.87 -10.84
CA ALA A 420 -2.05 23.14 -9.85
C ALA A 420 -0.73 22.61 -10.46
N PRO A 421 0.32 23.45 -10.61
CA PRO A 421 1.56 23.07 -11.27
C PRO A 421 2.37 22.03 -10.48
N GLY A 422 3.10 21.17 -11.20
CA GLY A 422 3.96 20.13 -10.62
C GLY A 422 3.22 18.88 -10.12
N THR A 423 1.89 18.92 -10.09
CA THR A 423 1.03 17.79 -9.73
C THR A 423 1.26 16.60 -10.65
N TYR A 424 1.43 15.41 -10.08
CA TYR A 424 1.73 14.20 -10.85
C TYR A 424 0.44 13.49 -11.27
N VAL A 425 0.34 13.15 -12.55
CA VAL A 425 -0.74 12.33 -13.11
C VAL A 425 -0.10 11.10 -13.73
N SER A 426 -0.64 9.91 -13.47
CA SER A 426 -0.09 8.67 -13.99
C SER A 426 -1.15 7.73 -14.54
N ALA A 427 -0.89 7.15 -15.71
CA ALA A 427 -1.59 5.98 -16.20
C ALA A 427 -0.89 4.71 -15.68
N HIS A 428 -1.62 3.94 -14.88
CA HIS A 428 -1.21 2.66 -14.33
C HIS A 428 -1.76 1.53 -15.21
N PHE A 429 -0.87 0.74 -15.80
CA PHE A 429 -1.20 -0.52 -16.45
C PHE A 429 -1.00 -1.65 -15.44
N ASP A 430 -2.07 -2.42 -15.16
CA ASP A 430 -2.04 -3.56 -14.24
C ASP A 430 -2.08 -4.87 -15.04
N ALA A 431 -1.02 -5.68 -14.93
CA ALA A 431 -0.94 -7.00 -15.55
C ALA A 431 -1.37 -8.12 -14.57
N GLY A 432 -1.87 -7.77 -13.39
CA GLY A 432 -2.26 -8.71 -12.34
C GLY A 432 -1.06 -9.19 -11.51
N GLY A 433 -1.19 -10.36 -10.88
CA GLY A 433 -0.11 -10.95 -10.11
C GLY A 433 0.99 -11.54 -11.00
N ILE A 434 2.20 -11.68 -10.45
CA ILE A 434 3.25 -12.46 -11.11
C ILE A 434 2.77 -13.89 -11.43
N PRO A 435 3.24 -14.51 -12.54
CA PRO A 435 2.91 -15.89 -12.92
C PRO A 435 3.15 -16.91 -11.81
N ASP A 436 2.29 -17.94 -11.72
CA ASP A 436 2.36 -18.98 -10.68
C ASP A 436 3.69 -19.74 -10.68
N GLU A 437 4.30 -19.91 -11.84
CA GLU A 437 5.62 -20.53 -12.00
C GLU A 437 6.77 -19.76 -11.33
N LEU A 438 6.58 -18.50 -10.95
CA LEU A 438 7.54 -17.71 -10.18
C LEU A 438 7.24 -17.74 -8.67
N LYS A 439 6.02 -18.14 -8.29
CA LYS A 439 5.59 -18.17 -6.89
C LYS A 439 6.30 -19.30 -6.14
N ARG A 440 6.62 -19.05 -4.87
CA ARG A 440 7.19 -20.05 -3.96
C ARG A 440 6.16 -20.39 -2.89
N GLU A 441 6.00 -21.67 -2.54
CA GLU A 441 4.95 -22.19 -1.62
C GLU A 441 4.85 -21.43 -0.29
N ARG A 442 5.97 -20.84 0.18
CA ARG A 442 6.07 -20.15 1.47
C ARG A 442 5.83 -18.64 1.42
N LEU A 443 5.74 -18.02 0.24
CA LEU A 443 5.54 -16.59 0.06
C LEU A 443 4.14 -16.32 -0.50
N ARG A 444 3.18 -16.03 0.38
CA ARG A 444 1.79 -15.67 0.02
C ARG A 444 1.58 -14.18 -0.25
N ALA A 445 2.61 -13.34 -0.15
CA ALA A 445 2.49 -11.94 -0.51
C ALA A 445 2.22 -11.85 -2.03
N GLY A 446 1.09 -11.27 -2.41
CA GLY A 446 0.79 -11.01 -3.82
C GLY A 446 1.72 -9.92 -4.34
N PHE A 447 2.74 -10.30 -5.12
CA PHE A 447 3.53 -9.35 -5.88
C PHE A 447 2.79 -9.05 -7.18
N GLY A 448 2.41 -7.78 -7.36
CA GLY A 448 1.76 -7.29 -8.59
C GLY A 448 2.79 -7.04 -9.69
N LEU A 449 2.37 -7.24 -10.93
CA LEU A 449 3.10 -6.87 -12.13
C LEU A 449 2.38 -5.68 -12.77
N SER A 450 3.01 -4.52 -12.79
CA SER A 450 2.41 -3.31 -13.34
C SER A 450 3.45 -2.41 -14.00
N MET A 451 2.97 -1.42 -14.74
CA MET A 451 3.80 -0.37 -15.32
C MET A 451 3.14 0.99 -15.11
N ASN A 452 3.94 1.99 -14.69
CA ASN A 452 3.45 3.34 -14.43
C ASN A 452 3.99 4.34 -15.46
N ILE A 453 3.09 5.13 -16.03
CA ILE A 453 3.40 6.13 -17.07
C ILE A 453 2.86 7.47 -16.59
N GLY A 454 3.72 8.38 -16.15
CA GLY A 454 3.25 9.65 -15.60
C GLY A 454 3.94 10.89 -16.16
N ALA A 455 3.28 12.01 -15.91
CA ALA A 455 3.71 13.35 -16.26
C ALA A 455 3.37 14.31 -15.12
N LYS A 456 4.13 15.41 -15.03
CA LYS A 456 3.79 16.51 -14.13
C LYS A 456 3.01 17.58 -14.89
N ALA A 457 2.06 18.18 -14.21
CA ALA A 457 1.35 19.35 -14.70
C ALA A 457 2.30 20.55 -14.87
N ASP A 458 2.17 21.30 -15.96
CA ASP A 458 2.94 22.52 -16.24
C ASP A 458 2.49 23.71 -15.37
N ALA A 459 3.08 24.89 -15.59
CA ALA A 459 2.73 26.12 -14.87
C ALA A 459 1.25 26.55 -15.03
N GLN A 460 0.55 26.04 -16.04
CA GLN A 460 -0.87 26.27 -16.30
C GLN A 460 -1.72 25.06 -15.90
N GLY A 461 -1.16 24.11 -15.14
CA GLY A 461 -1.82 22.91 -14.66
C GLY A 461 -2.02 21.85 -15.75
N ARG A 462 -1.47 22.01 -16.95
CA ARG A 462 -1.72 21.09 -18.07
C ARG A 462 -0.78 19.90 -18.03
N TYR A 463 -1.28 18.72 -18.35
CA TYR A 463 -0.45 17.52 -18.50
C TYR A 463 -0.68 16.85 -19.86
N THR A 464 0.26 16.00 -20.28
CA THR A 464 0.12 15.18 -21.48
C THR A 464 0.81 13.83 -21.28
N LEU A 465 0.11 12.76 -21.64
CA LEU A 465 0.61 11.39 -21.68
C LEU A 465 0.42 10.83 -23.09
N TRP A 466 1.37 10.01 -23.54
CA TRP A 466 1.28 9.28 -24.80
C TRP A 466 1.13 7.80 -24.51
N LEU A 467 -0.08 7.28 -24.73
CA LEU A 467 -0.45 5.91 -24.37
C LEU A 467 -0.72 5.10 -25.64
N GLY A 468 -0.19 3.88 -25.68
CA GLY A 468 -0.56 2.90 -26.69
C GLY A 468 -1.89 2.22 -26.32
N PRO A 469 -2.39 1.34 -27.19
CA PRO A 469 -3.54 0.51 -26.87
C PRO A 469 -3.39 -0.26 -25.55
N GLY A 470 -4.51 -0.45 -24.84
CA GLY A 470 -4.57 -1.17 -23.59
C GLY A 470 -5.57 -0.59 -22.58
N GLU A 471 -5.69 -1.29 -21.46
CA GLU A 471 -6.49 -0.91 -20.30
C GLU A 471 -5.59 -0.21 -19.27
N TYR A 472 -6.01 0.98 -18.83
CA TYR A 472 -5.28 1.78 -17.86
C TYR A 472 -6.21 2.26 -16.76
N ARG A 473 -5.64 2.44 -15.58
CA ARG A 473 -6.21 3.28 -14.53
C ARG A 473 -5.44 4.60 -14.51
N LEU A 474 -6.10 5.70 -14.83
CA LEU A 474 -5.52 7.03 -14.76
C LEU A 474 -5.67 7.56 -13.34
N ASP A 475 -4.57 7.55 -12.60
CA ASP A 475 -4.44 8.11 -11.27
C ASP A 475 -4.19 9.62 -11.36
N GLY A 476 -5.15 10.38 -10.87
CA GLY A 476 -5.05 11.82 -10.68
C GLY A 476 -4.38 12.17 -9.34
N PRO A 477 -4.39 13.47 -8.96
CA PRO A 477 -3.89 13.91 -7.67
C PRO A 477 -4.64 13.33 -6.47
N ALA A 478 -4.07 13.54 -5.28
CA ALA A 478 -4.69 13.13 -4.02
C ALA A 478 -6.15 13.61 -3.89
N ARG A 479 -7.01 12.71 -3.36
CA ARG A 479 -8.46 12.93 -3.14
C ARG A 479 -9.29 13.09 -4.41
N VAL A 480 -8.79 12.63 -5.54
CA VAL A 480 -9.57 12.52 -6.78
C VAL A 480 -9.68 11.06 -7.18
N GLU A 481 -10.89 10.63 -7.56
CA GLU A 481 -11.14 9.25 -7.97
C GLU A 481 -10.35 8.91 -9.25
N PRO A 482 -9.65 7.76 -9.28
CA PRO A 482 -9.00 7.30 -10.50
C PRO A 482 -10.00 7.05 -11.63
N VAL A 483 -9.60 7.33 -12.86
CA VAL A 483 -10.44 7.15 -14.04
C VAL A 483 -9.98 5.92 -14.81
N LYS A 484 -10.89 4.97 -15.06
CA LYS A 484 -10.57 3.86 -15.99
C LYS A 484 -10.51 4.39 -17.42
N LEU A 485 -9.51 3.94 -18.17
CA LEU A 485 -9.24 4.36 -19.53
C LEU A 485 -8.93 3.14 -20.41
N THR A 486 -9.78 2.92 -21.41
CA THR A 486 -9.58 1.90 -22.46
C THR A 486 -9.14 2.58 -23.75
N ILE A 487 -8.01 2.17 -24.30
CA ILE A 487 -7.55 2.58 -25.63
C ILE A 487 -7.61 1.35 -26.54
N PRO A 488 -8.50 1.33 -27.55
CA PRO A 488 -8.68 0.16 -28.41
C PRO A 488 -7.48 -0.04 -29.34
N ASP A 489 -7.19 -1.30 -29.67
CA ASP A 489 -6.15 -1.67 -30.65
C ASP A 489 -6.50 -1.19 -32.06
N GLN A 490 -7.79 -1.17 -32.41
CA GLN A 490 -8.29 -0.73 -33.70
C GLN A 490 -8.84 0.70 -33.60
N ALA A 491 -8.36 1.57 -34.48
CA ALA A 491 -8.74 2.98 -34.53
C ALA A 491 -8.68 3.67 -33.15
N PRO A 492 -7.52 3.66 -32.46
CA PRO A 492 -7.35 4.37 -31.20
C PRO A 492 -7.70 5.86 -31.39
N PRO A 493 -8.38 6.49 -30.42
CA PRO A 493 -8.68 7.91 -30.50
C PRO A 493 -7.37 8.71 -30.53
N ALA A 494 -7.29 9.74 -31.37
CA ALA A 494 -6.11 10.58 -31.45
C ALA A 494 -5.85 11.36 -30.15
N GLU A 495 -6.92 11.80 -29.49
CA GLU A 495 -6.86 12.59 -28.26
C GLU A 495 -7.98 12.21 -27.29
N LEU A 496 -7.66 12.20 -25.99
CA LEU A 496 -8.61 12.07 -24.89
C LEU A 496 -8.30 13.14 -23.84
N VAL A 497 -9.30 13.96 -23.50
CA VAL A 497 -9.17 15.01 -22.48
C VAL A 497 -9.74 14.51 -21.15
N ARG A 498 -8.97 14.61 -20.07
CA ARG A 498 -9.36 14.23 -18.71
C ARG A 498 -8.89 15.32 -17.73
N ASP A 499 -9.81 16.11 -17.24
CA ASP A 499 -9.48 17.13 -16.24
C ASP A 499 -9.59 16.57 -14.83
N PHE A 500 -8.73 17.04 -13.95
CA PHE A 500 -8.76 16.71 -12.53
C PHE A 500 -8.94 17.99 -11.70
N HIS A 501 -9.79 17.90 -10.69
CA HIS A 501 -10.05 19.00 -9.77
C HIS A 501 -9.84 18.54 -8.34
N MET A 502 -8.84 19.11 -7.68
CA MET A 502 -8.60 18.90 -6.27
C MET A 502 -9.44 19.86 -5.44
N PRO A 503 -10.14 19.39 -4.39
CA PRO A 503 -10.87 20.29 -3.50
C PRO A 503 -9.94 21.26 -2.75
N ARG A 504 -8.68 20.87 -2.53
CA ARG A 504 -7.64 21.64 -1.84
C ARG A 504 -6.26 21.12 -2.21
N GLU A 505 -5.23 21.91 -1.92
CA GLU A 505 -3.83 21.57 -2.16
C GLU A 505 -3.42 20.21 -1.57
N GLU A 506 -2.51 19.48 -2.23
CA GLU A 506 -2.07 18.16 -1.74
C GLU A 506 -1.41 18.25 -0.37
N ARG A 507 -0.60 19.29 -0.17
CA ARG A 507 0.23 19.48 1.02
C ARG A 507 0.25 20.93 1.46
N ALA A 508 0.43 21.14 2.76
CA ALA A 508 0.84 22.42 3.32
C ALA A 508 1.77 22.24 4.51
N GLN A 509 2.29 23.35 5.01
CA GLN A 509 3.07 23.38 6.23
C GLN A 509 2.16 23.23 7.46
N LEU A 510 2.62 22.44 8.43
CA LEU A 510 2.03 22.30 9.76
C LEU A 510 3.10 22.65 10.79
N THR A 511 2.75 23.54 11.72
CA THR A 511 3.57 23.83 12.92
C THR A 511 3.03 23.03 14.10
N VAL A 512 3.87 22.22 14.74
CA VAL A 512 3.53 21.47 15.95
C VAL A 512 4.34 22.01 17.12
N THR A 513 3.65 22.38 18.19
CA THR A 513 4.26 22.81 19.46
C THR A 513 3.99 21.78 20.54
N VAL A 514 5.03 21.30 21.19
CA VAL A 514 4.99 20.30 22.25
C VAL A 514 5.36 20.93 23.57
N VAL A 515 4.49 20.78 24.57
CA VAL A 515 4.68 21.33 25.92
C VAL A 515 4.39 20.28 26.99
N ASP A 516 4.90 20.48 28.20
CA ASP A 516 4.49 19.72 29.37
C ASP A 516 3.15 20.23 29.96
N GLU A 517 2.66 19.60 31.03
CA GLU A 517 1.41 20.01 31.69
C GLU A 517 1.45 21.44 32.28
N ALA A 518 2.64 21.97 32.58
CA ALA A 518 2.82 23.34 33.02
C ALA A 518 2.89 24.34 31.84
N GLY A 519 2.86 23.86 30.60
CA GLY A 519 2.96 24.66 29.39
C GLY A 519 4.39 25.02 28.99
N LYS A 520 5.41 24.43 29.61
CA LYS A 520 6.80 24.64 29.24
C LYS A 520 7.13 23.84 27.98
N PRO A 521 7.88 24.41 27.02
CA PRO A 521 8.35 23.68 25.85
C PRO A 521 9.14 22.41 26.19
N VAL A 522 8.89 21.34 25.44
CA VAL A 522 9.63 20.08 25.56
C VAL A 522 10.49 19.90 24.32
N ALA A 523 11.80 20.08 24.47
CA ALA A 523 12.77 19.81 23.41
C ALA A 523 12.98 18.30 23.19
N ASP A 524 13.43 17.93 21.99
CA ASP A 524 13.73 16.55 21.59
C ASP A 524 12.55 15.56 21.70
N ALA A 525 11.33 16.05 21.94
CA ALA A 525 10.12 15.23 21.86
C ALA A 525 9.96 14.70 20.42
N VAL A 526 9.75 13.39 20.30
CA VAL A 526 9.54 12.69 19.03
C VAL A 526 8.09 12.83 18.64
N VAL A 527 7.83 13.56 17.55
CA VAL A 527 6.52 13.74 16.94
C VAL A 527 6.35 12.71 15.81
N ASP A 528 5.23 12.00 15.83
CA ASP A 528 4.83 11.00 14.84
C ASP A 528 3.38 11.25 14.40
N GLY A 529 2.97 10.65 13.28
CA GLY A 529 1.65 10.89 12.72
C GLY A 529 1.07 9.72 11.92
N ALA A 530 -0.26 9.65 11.90
CA ALA A 530 -1.02 8.65 11.15
C ALA A 530 -2.18 9.33 10.40
N TYR A 531 -2.13 9.31 9.07
CA TYR A 531 -3.21 9.84 8.25
C TYR A 531 -4.44 8.93 8.30
N ARG A 532 -5.63 9.54 8.35
CA ARG A 532 -6.91 8.84 8.22
C ARG A 532 -7.34 8.74 6.76
N ALA A 533 -6.37 8.50 5.91
CA ALA A 533 -6.50 8.31 4.48
C ALA A 533 -5.36 7.41 4.01
N MET A 534 -5.56 6.70 2.90
CA MET A 534 -4.51 5.89 2.27
C MET A 534 -3.41 6.75 1.62
N THR A 535 -3.57 8.08 1.67
CA THR A 535 -2.64 9.05 1.12
C THR A 535 -1.53 9.36 2.13
N GLY A 536 -0.28 9.25 1.65
CA GLY A 536 0.88 9.78 2.34
C GLY A 536 1.45 8.95 3.49
N HIS A 537 2.51 9.48 4.09
CA HIS A 537 3.20 8.91 5.24
C HIS A 537 3.78 10.06 6.05
N PHE A 538 3.52 10.08 7.36
CA PHE A 538 4.14 11.04 8.27
C PHE A 538 5.47 10.46 8.74
N SER A 539 6.56 11.19 8.54
CA SER A 539 7.88 10.79 9.00
C SER A 539 8.13 11.37 10.39
N GLN A 540 8.66 10.57 11.30
CA GLN A 540 8.99 11.02 12.66
C GLN A 540 9.99 12.19 12.62
N VAL A 541 9.74 13.20 13.44
CA VAL A 541 10.59 14.39 13.59
C VAL A 541 10.76 14.74 15.07
N LYS A 542 11.82 15.45 15.43
CA LYS A 542 12.06 15.92 16.80
C LYS A 542 11.79 17.42 16.91
N THR A 543 11.31 17.84 18.08
CA THR A 543 11.15 19.26 18.41
C THR A 543 12.47 19.93 18.71
N ASP A 544 12.55 21.23 18.37
CA ASP A 544 13.68 22.08 18.70
C ASP A 544 13.73 22.48 20.19
N ALA A 545 14.71 23.31 20.58
CA ALA A 545 14.83 23.81 21.94
C ALA A 545 13.59 24.61 22.43
N GLY A 546 12.80 25.16 21.51
CA GLY A 546 11.53 25.83 21.77
C GLY A 546 10.32 24.90 21.77
N GLY A 547 10.52 23.59 21.71
CA GLY A 547 9.46 22.59 21.68
C GLY A 547 8.66 22.60 20.38
N ALA A 548 9.17 23.19 19.31
CA ALA A 548 8.45 23.36 18.05
C ALA A 548 9.06 22.51 16.92
N VAL A 549 8.22 22.15 15.95
CA VAL A 549 8.68 21.57 14.67
C VAL A 549 7.76 22.01 13.54
N ARG A 550 8.33 22.21 12.35
CA ARG A 550 7.57 22.53 11.13
C ARG A 550 7.73 21.40 10.12
N VAL A 551 6.60 20.87 9.66
CA VAL A 551 6.56 19.75 8.71
C VAL A 551 5.69 20.06 7.51
N ASN A 552 6.07 19.55 6.35
CA ASN A 552 5.22 19.53 5.17
C ASN A 552 4.36 18.27 5.22
N ARG A 553 3.04 18.44 5.36
CA ARG A 553 2.08 17.35 5.55
C ARG A 553 1.10 17.30 4.39
N TYR A 554 0.55 16.11 4.10
CA TYR A 554 -0.67 15.99 3.32
C TYR A 554 -1.86 16.63 4.04
N LEU A 555 -2.72 17.33 3.28
CA LEU A 555 -3.95 17.94 3.80
C LEU A 555 -5.08 16.92 3.92
N ASP A 556 -4.84 15.90 4.72
CA ASP A 556 -5.80 14.87 5.10
C ASP A 556 -5.92 14.84 6.64
N PRO A 557 -7.02 14.35 7.23
CA PRO A 557 -7.13 14.23 8.67
C PRO A 557 -6.00 13.38 9.25
N LEU A 558 -5.43 13.82 10.36
CA LEU A 558 -4.15 13.33 10.88
C LEU A 558 -4.27 13.12 12.39
N VAL A 559 -3.90 11.93 12.86
CA VAL A 559 -3.66 11.69 14.28
C VAL A 559 -2.18 11.94 14.54
N LEU A 560 -1.87 12.91 15.40
CA LEU A 560 -0.51 13.19 15.85
C LEU A 560 -0.26 12.61 17.22
N HIS A 561 0.95 12.15 17.43
CA HIS A 561 1.47 11.70 18.70
C HIS A 561 2.80 12.41 18.97
N ALA A 562 3.05 12.83 20.19
CA ALA A 562 4.38 13.22 20.62
C ALA A 562 4.74 12.50 21.91
N ALA A 563 6.01 12.10 22.06
CA ALA A 563 6.53 11.52 23.28
C ALA A 563 7.96 11.98 23.56
N THR A 564 8.35 12.00 24.83
CA THR A 564 9.77 12.11 25.20
C THR A 564 10.53 10.88 24.68
N PRO A 565 11.85 10.97 24.45
CA PRO A 565 12.64 9.84 23.94
C PRO A 565 12.55 8.56 24.78
N ASP A 566 12.40 8.70 26.11
CA ASP A 566 12.20 7.60 27.06
C ASP A 566 10.74 7.11 27.14
N ARG A 567 9.81 7.76 26.43
CA ARG A 567 8.36 7.56 26.43
C ARG A 567 7.69 7.74 27.80
N ALA A 568 8.37 8.38 28.76
CA ALA A 568 7.79 8.66 30.07
C ALA A 568 6.62 9.64 30.01
N LEU A 569 6.70 10.62 29.10
CA LEU A 569 5.62 11.55 28.80
C LEU A 569 5.18 11.39 27.34
N ALA A 570 3.87 11.39 27.10
CA ALA A 570 3.33 11.35 25.74
C ALA A 570 1.96 12.04 25.66
N GLY A 571 1.55 12.37 24.43
CA GLY A 571 0.24 12.95 24.14
C GLY A 571 -0.19 12.66 22.72
N VAL A 572 -1.51 12.59 22.50
CA VAL A 572 -2.13 12.38 21.19
C VAL A 572 -3.11 13.52 20.93
N VAL A 573 -3.11 14.04 19.70
CA VAL A 573 -4.10 15.00 19.20
C VAL A 573 -4.60 14.57 17.83
N ARG A 574 -5.85 14.86 17.52
CA ARG A 574 -6.47 14.55 16.22
C ARG A 574 -6.71 15.88 15.50
N LEU A 575 -6.27 15.98 14.25
CA LEU A 575 -6.33 17.18 13.42
C LEU A 575 -7.20 16.94 12.19
N ASP A 576 -7.96 17.96 11.81
CA ASP A 576 -8.64 18.01 10.52
C ASP A 576 -7.66 18.36 9.40
N ALA A 577 -8.10 18.18 8.15
CA ALA A 577 -7.29 18.37 6.95
C ALA A 577 -6.69 19.79 6.80
N GLU A 578 -7.37 20.83 7.28
CA GLU A 578 -7.00 22.24 7.02
C GLU A 578 -6.22 22.90 8.16
N MET A 579 -6.04 22.21 9.28
CA MET A 579 -5.30 22.77 10.41
C MET A 579 -3.82 22.93 10.06
N GLY A 580 -3.32 24.17 10.15
CA GLY A 580 -1.91 24.54 9.95
C GLY A 580 -1.09 24.59 11.23
N GLU A 581 -1.73 24.45 12.40
CA GLU A 581 -1.07 24.47 13.70
C GLU A 581 -1.64 23.41 14.63
N ALA A 582 -0.80 22.86 15.51
CA ALA A 582 -1.21 21.90 16.53
C ALA A 582 -0.39 22.08 17.81
N LYS A 583 -1.05 21.94 18.97
CA LYS A 583 -0.39 21.92 20.28
C LYS A 583 -0.59 20.55 20.93
N ILE A 584 0.50 19.90 21.31
CA ILE A 584 0.47 18.61 22.02
C ILE A 584 0.96 18.82 23.45
N VAL A 585 0.14 18.45 24.43
CA VAL A 585 0.51 18.48 25.85
C VAL A 585 0.93 17.07 26.26
N LEU A 586 2.17 16.92 26.70
CA LEU A 586 2.69 15.64 27.15
C LEU A 586 2.28 15.38 28.60
N LYS A 587 1.74 14.20 28.85
CA LYS A 587 1.33 13.73 30.17
C LYS A 587 2.05 12.43 30.54
N PRO A 588 2.18 12.09 31.84
CA PRO A 588 2.71 10.81 32.27
C PRO A 588 2.00 9.64 31.58
N THR A 589 2.77 8.68 31.08
CA THR A 589 2.23 7.49 30.41
C THR A 589 1.96 6.36 31.40
N ALA A 590 1.04 5.46 31.02
CA ALA A 590 0.77 4.23 31.74
C ALA A 590 1.60 3.06 31.21
N THR A 591 1.66 1.99 32.00
CA THR A 591 2.15 0.67 31.57
C THR A 591 1.03 -0.35 31.71
N ALA A 592 1.12 -1.46 30.98
CA ALA A 592 0.21 -2.59 31.17
C ALA A 592 1.00 -3.90 31.12
N SER A 593 0.68 -4.84 31.99
CA SER A 593 1.35 -6.14 32.06
C SER A 593 0.33 -7.26 32.03
N GLY A 594 0.69 -8.38 31.41
CA GLY A 594 -0.19 -9.53 31.30
C GLY A 594 0.59 -10.79 30.93
N ARG A 595 -0.14 -11.89 30.76
CA ARG A 595 0.39 -13.16 30.30
C ARG A 595 -0.36 -13.61 29.06
N LEU A 596 0.35 -13.81 27.96
CA LEU A 596 -0.21 -14.27 26.71
C LEU A 596 -0.37 -15.79 26.75
N THR A 597 -1.58 -16.29 26.49
CA THR A 597 -1.89 -17.72 26.51
C THR A 597 -2.61 -18.18 25.25
N ASP A 598 -2.51 -19.46 24.90
CA ASP A 598 -3.37 -20.09 23.91
C ASP A 598 -4.80 -20.31 24.46
N PRO A 599 -5.76 -20.78 23.64
CA PRO A 599 -7.11 -21.09 24.11
C PRO A 599 -7.17 -22.19 25.19
N GLY A 600 -6.12 -23.00 25.32
CA GLY A 600 -5.96 -24.02 26.36
C GLY A 600 -5.26 -23.51 27.62
N ALA A 601 -5.07 -22.20 27.77
CA ALA A 601 -4.37 -21.53 28.88
C ALA A 601 -2.86 -21.84 29.00
N SER A 602 -2.24 -22.42 27.97
CA SER A 602 -0.79 -22.62 27.91
C SER A 602 -0.07 -21.32 27.54
N PRO A 603 1.09 -21.01 28.14
CA PRO A 603 1.80 -19.76 27.86
C PRO A 603 2.36 -19.70 26.44
N VAL A 604 2.20 -18.56 25.78
CA VAL A 604 2.82 -18.28 24.48
C VAL A 604 4.19 -17.65 24.72
N ALA A 605 5.19 -18.50 24.88
CA ALA A 605 6.54 -18.10 25.29
C ALA A 605 7.39 -17.52 24.15
N ARG A 606 8.29 -16.58 24.49
CA ARG A 606 9.35 -16.03 23.60
C ARG A 606 8.83 -15.58 22.23
N ARG A 607 7.65 -14.99 22.22
CA ARG A 607 6.96 -14.59 20.99
C ARG A 607 6.98 -13.08 20.83
N THR A 608 7.41 -12.63 19.67
CA THR A 608 7.39 -11.22 19.29
C THR A 608 5.96 -10.77 18.98
N PHE A 609 5.62 -9.59 19.47
CA PHE A 609 4.33 -8.94 19.22
C PHE A 609 4.54 -7.45 18.95
N ARG A 610 3.49 -6.79 18.47
CA ARG A 610 3.37 -5.33 18.42
C ARG A 610 2.08 -4.92 19.12
N TYR A 611 2.07 -3.72 19.66
CA TYR A 611 0.86 -3.06 20.15
C TYR A 611 0.79 -1.65 19.59
N GLY A 612 -0.42 -1.09 19.52
CA GLY A 612 -0.61 0.28 19.07
C GLY A 612 -2.07 0.72 19.08
N VAL A 613 -2.27 2.02 18.93
CA VAL A 613 -3.55 2.67 18.71
C VAL A 613 -4.00 2.38 17.29
N ARG A 614 -5.22 1.88 17.13
CA ARG A 614 -5.81 1.60 15.82
C ARG A 614 -6.22 2.92 15.14
N VAL A 615 -5.63 3.20 13.98
CA VAL A 615 -6.02 4.34 13.14
C VAL A 615 -6.53 3.81 11.81
N VAL A 616 -7.77 4.17 11.46
CA VAL A 616 -8.39 3.83 10.18
C VAL A 616 -7.85 4.76 9.09
N ASN A 617 -7.26 4.18 8.05
CA ASN A 617 -6.59 4.87 6.96
C ASN A 617 -7.56 5.14 5.79
N SER A 618 -8.83 5.45 6.08
CA SER A 618 -9.84 5.71 5.04
C SER A 618 -10.97 6.58 5.58
N ALA A 619 -11.71 7.20 4.64
CA ALA A 619 -12.97 7.88 4.95
C ALA A 619 -14.03 6.89 5.46
N ASP A 620 -14.02 5.65 4.97
CA ASP A 620 -14.85 4.57 5.52
C ASP A 620 -14.28 4.08 6.85
N ARG A 621 -15.08 4.11 7.91
CA ARG A 621 -14.74 3.60 9.25
C ARG A 621 -14.38 2.11 9.27
N ASN A 622 -14.94 1.33 8.35
CA ASN A 622 -14.68 -0.11 8.22
C ASN A 622 -13.57 -0.40 7.21
N GLY A 623 -12.98 0.64 6.62
CA GLY A 623 -11.91 0.49 5.67
C GLY A 623 -10.57 0.09 6.30
N PRO A 624 -9.51 0.03 5.50
CA PRO A 624 -8.20 -0.44 5.94
C PRO A 624 -7.68 0.41 7.11
N PHE A 625 -6.98 -0.23 8.04
CA PHE A 625 -6.44 0.43 9.23
C PHE A 625 -5.04 -0.07 9.54
N SER A 626 -4.34 0.62 10.43
CA SER A 626 -3.05 0.21 10.95
C SER A 626 -2.90 0.60 12.42
N TRP A 627 -1.92 0.00 13.11
CA TRP A 627 -1.63 0.28 14.51
C TRP A 627 -0.42 1.22 14.63
N TYR A 628 -0.60 2.33 15.34
CA TYR A 628 0.40 3.39 15.50
C TYR A 628 0.68 3.66 16.99
N PHE A 629 1.71 4.45 17.28
CA PHE A 629 1.99 5.01 18.62
C PHE A 629 2.17 4.00 19.76
N GLY A 630 2.48 2.74 19.42
CA GLY A 630 2.88 1.73 20.38
C GLY A 630 4.30 1.23 20.12
N GLY A 631 4.53 -0.06 20.31
CA GLY A 631 5.87 -0.62 20.20
C GLY A 631 5.89 -2.12 19.94
N PRO A 632 7.06 -2.66 19.58
CA PRO A 632 7.28 -4.09 19.65
C PRO A 632 7.42 -4.55 21.10
N GLY A 633 7.19 -5.84 21.33
CA GLY A 633 7.53 -6.50 22.59
C GLY A 633 7.76 -7.99 22.37
N THR A 634 8.32 -8.67 23.37
CA THR A 634 8.54 -10.12 23.35
C THR A 634 8.07 -10.71 24.66
N THR A 635 7.30 -11.80 24.61
CA THR A 635 6.90 -12.51 25.82
C THR A 635 8.07 -13.28 26.43
N ASP A 636 8.10 -13.44 27.75
CA ASP A 636 9.10 -14.28 28.42
C ASP A 636 8.80 -15.78 28.30
N ALA A 637 9.53 -16.63 29.05
CA ALA A 637 9.34 -18.08 29.01
C ALA A 637 7.96 -18.53 29.54
N GLU A 638 7.32 -17.70 30.36
CA GLU A 638 6.00 -17.95 30.95
C GLU A 638 4.88 -17.20 30.21
N GLY A 639 5.21 -16.59 29.07
CA GLY A 639 4.26 -15.82 28.26
C GLY A 639 3.99 -14.41 28.79
N ARG A 640 4.69 -13.94 29.82
CA ARG A 640 4.45 -12.61 30.40
C ARG A 640 5.01 -11.52 29.49
N PHE A 641 4.34 -10.38 29.47
CA PHE A 641 4.73 -9.21 28.70
C PHE A 641 4.42 -7.90 29.44
N GLU A 642 5.06 -6.83 28.99
CA GLU A 642 4.81 -5.46 29.44
C GLU A 642 4.65 -4.54 28.21
N LEU A 643 3.64 -3.68 28.25
CA LEU A 643 3.39 -2.60 27.32
C LEU A 643 3.77 -1.28 28.01
N ARG A 644 4.52 -0.41 27.33
CA ARG A 644 5.02 0.85 27.89
C ARG A 644 4.61 2.05 27.05
N GLY A 645 4.62 3.24 27.64
CA GLY A 645 4.32 4.48 26.93
C GLY A 645 2.86 4.59 26.48
N LEU A 646 1.92 4.05 27.27
CA LEU A 646 0.50 4.09 26.93
C LEU A 646 -0.08 5.46 27.28
N VAL A 647 -0.64 6.15 26.30
CA VAL A 647 -1.30 7.45 26.51
C VAL A 647 -2.64 7.24 27.20
N VAL A 648 -2.85 7.93 28.32
CA VAL A 648 -4.12 7.87 29.08
C VAL A 648 -5.30 8.28 28.19
N GLY A 649 -6.31 7.44 28.10
CA GLY A 649 -7.51 7.61 27.27
C GLY A 649 -7.45 6.98 25.88
N GLU A 650 -6.28 6.56 25.40
CA GLU A 650 -6.13 5.89 24.10
C GLU A 650 -6.27 4.37 24.21
N ARG A 651 -6.93 3.74 23.24
CA ARG A 651 -7.06 2.28 23.20
C ARG A 651 -5.95 1.63 22.39
N TYR A 652 -5.26 0.70 23.03
CA TYR A 652 -4.23 -0.11 22.44
C TYR A 652 -4.74 -1.51 22.15
N GLU A 653 -4.41 -2.02 20.96
CA GLU A 653 -4.63 -3.41 20.57
C GLU A 653 -3.28 -4.13 20.48
N LEU A 654 -3.26 -5.42 20.85
CA LEU A 654 -2.08 -6.27 20.80
C LEU A 654 -2.15 -7.21 19.58
N ASN A 655 -1.06 -7.31 18.83
CA ASN A 655 -0.96 -8.11 17.62
C ASN A 655 0.29 -8.99 17.66
N VAL A 656 0.13 -10.30 17.44
CA VAL A 656 1.21 -11.28 17.49
C VAL A 656 1.48 -11.80 16.09
N ALA A 657 2.73 -11.66 15.63
CA ALA A 657 3.15 -12.19 14.34
C ALA A 657 3.56 -13.67 14.46
N THR A 658 3.29 -14.47 13.42
CA THR A 658 3.81 -15.84 13.32
C THR A 658 4.84 -15.99 12.22
N GLU A 659 5.65 -17.04 12.33
CA GLU A 659 6.51 -17.52 11.24
C GLU A 659 5.64 -17.82 10.00
N GLY A 660 5.96 -17.18 8.87
CA GLY A 660 5.18 -17.26 7.64
C GLY A 660 4.34 -16.02 7.30
N GLY A 661 4.49 -14.92 8.05
CA GLY A 661 3.91 -13.62 7.69
C GLY A 661 2.42 -13.47 8.01
N ARG A 662 1.83 -14.40 8.76
CA ARG A 662 0.48 -14.25 9.32
C ARG A 662 0.54 -13.45 10.61
N SER A 663 -0.43 -12.57 10.78
CA SER A 663 -0.58 -11.71 11.95
C SER A 663 -1.91 -12.05 12.61
N TYR A 664 -1.90 -12.31 13.91
CA TYR A 664 -3.09 -12.63 14.71
C TYR A 664 -3.28 -11.51 15.72
N THR A 665 -4.44 -10.85 15.65
CA THR A 665 -4.81 -9.85 16.64
C THR A 665 -5.30 -10.56 17.89
N ALA A 666 -4.64 -10.31 19.02
CA ALA A 666 -5.16 -10.77 20.30
C ALA A 666 -6.49 -10.04 20.58
N LYS A 667 -7.48 -10.74 21.13
CA LYS A 667 -8.79 -10.12 21.42
C LYS A 667 -8.72 -9.04 22.52
N ALA A 668 -7.63 -9.00 23.28
CA ALA A 668 -7.47 -8.05 24.37
C ALA A 668 -7.18 -6.64 23.84
N LYS A 669 -7.86 -5.68 24.46
CA LYS A 669 -7.71 -4.25 24.21
C LYS A 669 -7.49 -3.55 25.55
N VAL A 670 -6.63 -2.53 25.55
CA VAL A 670 -6.20 -1.85 26.77
C VAL A 670 -6.45 -0.36 26.63
N THR A 671 -7.20 0.22 27.57
CA THR A 671 -7.43 1.67 27.63
C THR A 671 -7.06 2.15 29.04
N PRO A 672 -5.86 2.72 29.25
CA PRO A 672 -5.46 3.25 30.54
C PRO A 672 -6.31 4.48 30.89
N THR A 673 -6.95 4.47 32.04
CA THR A 673 -7.71 5.62 32.58
C THR A 673 -6.89 6.49 33.53
N THR A 674 -5.73 5.99 33.97
CA THR A 674 -4.77 6.69 34.83
C THR A 674 -3.34 6.35 34.39
N PRO A 675 -2.32 7.16 34.71
CA PRO A 675 -0.93 6.89 34.35
C PRO A 675 -0.26 5.85 35.26
N THR A 676 -1.01 4.84 35.69
CA THR A 676 -0.53 3.77 36.58
C THR A 676 -0.39 2.45 35.81
N SER A 677 0.24 1.44 36.42
CA SER A 677 0.39 0.13 35.79
C SER A 677 -0.92 -0.66 35.84
N LEU A 678 -1.39 -1.14 34.69
CA LEU A 678 -2.56 -2.01 34.57
C LEU A 678 -2.16 -3.49 34.57
N ALA A 679 -2.93 -4.33 35.25
CA ALA A 679 -2.81 -5.79 35.19
C ALA A 679 -3.90 -6.34 34.27
N LEU A 680 -3.50 -6.96 33.15
CA LEU A 680 -4.41 -7.52 32.14
C LEU A 680 -4.80 -8.97 32.42
N GLY A 681 -4.10 -9.65 33.33
CA GLY A 681 -4.26 -11.09 33.55
C GLY A 681 -3.84 -11.91 32.34
N ASP A 682 -4.55 -13.01 32.10
CA ASP A 682 -4.32 -13.89 30.95
C ASP A 682 -5.01 -13.32 29.69
N VAL A 683 -4.21 -13.02 28.67
CA VAL A 683 -4.65 -12.57 27.35
C VAL A 683 -4.62 -13.76 26.40
N VAL A 684 -5.80 -14.25 26.05
CA VAL A 684 -5.95 -15.41 25.17
C VAL A 684 -5.78 -14.99 23.70
N ILE A 685 -4.92 -15.72 22.98
CA ILE A 685 -4.75 -15.60 21.54
C ILE A 685 -4.93 -16.97 20.87
N ASP A 686 -5.86 -17.04 19.91
CA ASP A 686 -6.00 -18.21 19.05
C ASP A 686 -5.03 -18.08 17.88
N MET A 687 -3.95 -18.85 17.94
CA MET A 687 -2.92 -18.91 16.89
C MET A 687 -3.25 -19.99 15.84
N THR A 688 -4.41 -20.65 15.93
CA THR A 688 -4.87 -21.57 14.91
C THR A 688 -5.06 -20.78 13.62
N PRO A 689 -4.38 -21.13 12.52
CA PRO A 689 -4.58 -20.43 11.27
C PRO A 689 -6.05 -20.44 10.90
N PRO A 690 -6.68 -19.28 10.62
CA PRO A 690 -8.00 -19.29 10.02
C PRO A 690 -7.89 -20.13 8.77
N ARG A 691 -8.71 -21.19 8.68
CA ARG A 691 -8.83 -21.93 7.43
C ARG A 691 -9.24 -20.89 6.38
N PRO A 692 -8.57 -20.85 5.20
CA PRO A 692 -9.03 -19.98 4.13
C PRO A 692 -10.53 -20.19 3.99
N TYR A 693 -11.30 -19.11 4.00
CA TYR A 693 -12.70 -19.23 3.66
C TYR A 693 -12.75 -19.78 2.24
N VAL A 694 -13.09 -21.06 2.11
CA VAL A 694 -13.43 -21.67 0.84
C VAL A 694 -14.91 -21.41 0.70
N PRO A 695 -15.35 -20.45 -0.13
CA PRO A 695 -16.77 -20.25 -0.37
C PRO A 695 -17.35 -21.59 -0.82
N PRO A 696 -18.51 -22.00 -0.30
CA PRO A 696 -19.13 -23.23 -0.74
C PRO A 696 -19.38 -23.14 -2.24
N THR A 697 -19.00 -24.17 -2.97
CA THR A 697 -19.27 -24.32 -4.40
C THR A 697 -20.78 -24.26 -4.66
N PRO A 698 -21.23 -23.91 -5.88
CA PRO A 698 -22.65 -23.96 -6.22
C PRO A 698 -23.31 -25.32 -5.91
N ALA A 699 -22.55 -26.42 -6.05
CA ALA A 699 -23.00 -27.75 -5.70
C ALA A 699 -23.21 -27.92 -4.18
N GLU A 700 -22.27 -27.45 -3.35
CA GLU A 700 -22.42 -27.47 -1.89
C GLU A 700 -23.56 -26.56 -1.41
N LYS A 701 -23.78 -25.41 -2.07
CA LYS A 701 -24.91 -24.52 -1.77
C LYS A 701 -26.24 -25.16 -2.12
N ALA A 702 -26.32 -25.80 -3.29
CA ALA A 702 -27.49 -26.58 -3.68
C ALA A 702 -27.78 -27.65 -2.63
N GLU A 703 -26.80 -28.52 -2.33
CA GLU A 703 -26.95 -29.60 -1.35
C GLU A 703 -27.40 -29.08 0.04
N ARG A 704 -26.79 -27.99 0.55
CA ARG A 704 -27.19 -27.36 1.82
C ARG A 704 -28.64 -26.86 1.81
N SER A 705 -29.14 -26.37 0.67
CA SER A 705 -30.51 -25.87 0.57
C SER A 705 -31.57 -26.97 0.78
N PHE A 706 -31.22 -28.22 0.43
CA PHE A 706 -32.05 -29.42 0.63
C PHE A 706 -31.79 -30.14 1.97
N ALA A 707 -30.54 -30.20 2.45
CA ALA A 707 -30.12 -31.06 3.57
C ALA A 707 -30.82 -30.78 4.91
N GLY A 708 -31.01 -29.51 5.30
CA GLY A 708 -31.56 -29.15 6.63
C GLY A 708 -33.07 -29.39 6.81
N LYS A 709 -33.71 -30.08 5.86
CA LYS A 709 -35.18 -30.16 5.74
C LYS A 709 -35.70 -31.59 5.59
N MET A 710 -34.81 -32.59 5.61
CA MET A 710 -35.19 -33.99 5.39
C MET A 710 -36.07 -34.58 6.51
N GLU A 711 -35.99 -34.03 7.72
CA GLU A 711 -36.76 -34.52 8.88
C GLU A 711 -38.14 -33.88 9.04
N LYS A 712 -38.44 -32.81 8.30
CA LYS A 712 -39.73 -32.08 8.37
C LYS A 712 -40.67 -32.49 7.26
N SER A 713 -41.97 -32.37 7.50
CA SER A 713 -42.98 -32.54 6.44
C SER A 713 -42.92 -31.39 5.42
N PRO A 714 -43.28 -31.60 4.14
CA PRO A 714 -43.35 -30.53 3.14
C PRO A 714 -44.22 -29.35 3.60
N GLN A 715 -45.33 -29.64 4.29
CA GLN A 715 -46.24 -28.64 4.82
C GLN A 715 -45.60 -27.75 5.89
N GLU A 716 -44.84 -28.31 6.83
CA GLU A 716 -44.12 -27.53 7.84
C GLU A 716 -43.03 -26.66 7.21
N ILE A 717 -42.34 -27.17 6.18
CA ILE A 717 -41.32 -26.41 5.45
C ILE A 717 -41.95 -25.21 4.75
N VAL A 718 -43.06 -25.41 4.03
CA VAL A 718 -43.78 -24.33 3.34
C VAL A 718 -44.38 -23.33 4.32
N THR A 719 -44.88 -23.80 5.47
CA THR A 719 -45.40 -22.92 6.54
C THR A 719 -44.30 -22.01 7.09
N GLY A 720 -43.12 -22.57 7.38
CA GLY A 720 -41.97 -21.79 7.83
C GLY A 720 -41.46 -20.81 6.76
N LEU A 721 -41.44 -21.24 5.50
CA LEU A 721 -41.10 -20.39 4.35
C LEU A 721 -42.04 -19.18 4.26
N ILE A 722 -43.36 -19.39 4.31
CA ILE A 722 -44.35 -18.31 4.22
C ILE A 722 -44.21 -17.35 5.41
N ALA A 723 -43.99 -17.87 6.63
CA ALA A 723 -43.80 -17.04 7.82
C ALA A 723 -42.57 -16.13 7.69
N GLU A 724 -41.45 -16.67 7.20
CA GLU A 724 -40.23 -15.91 6.97
C GLU A 724 -40.40 -14.90 5.81
N ALA A 725 -41.02 -15.32 4.71
CA ALA A 725 -41.30 -14.45 3.57
C ALA A 725 -42.16 -13.24 3.96
N ARG A 726 -43.19 -13.44 4.80
CA ARG A 726 -44.01 -12.36 5.37
C ARG A 726 -43.18 -11.42 6.25
N ARG A 727 -42.25 -11.94 7.04
CA ARG A 727 -41.38 -11.15 7.94
C ARG A 727 -40.38 -10.28 7.18
N GLU A 728 -39.88 -10.77 6.05
CA GLU A 728 -38.90 -10.09 5.20
C GLU A 728 -39.54 -9.34 4.01
N TYR A 729 -40.88 -9.39 3.89
CA TYR A 729 -41.62 -8.88 2.74
C TYR A 729 -41.12 -9.45 1.40
N THR A 730 -40.71 -10.71 1.35
CA THR A 730 -40.26 -11.36 0.11
C THR A 730 -41.35 -12.26 -0.47
N ARG A 731 -41.19 -12.68 -1.72
CA ARG A 731 -42.08 -13.66 -2.36
C ARG A 731 -41.65 -15.08 -1.95
N PRO A 732 -42.51 -15.92 -1.38
CA PRO A 732 -42.15 -17.31 -1.13
C PRO A 732 -41.92 -18.08 -2.44
N MET A 733 -40.82 -18.83 -2.51
CA MET A 733 -40.43 -19.60 -3.69
C MET A 733 -39.97 -21.01 -3.28
N LEU A 734 -40.44 -22.02 -4.01
CA LEU A 734 -40.00 -23.40 -3.87
C LEU A 734 -39.07 -23.76 -5.02
N LEU A 735 -37.99 -24.47 -4.70
CA LEU A 735 -37.22 -25.24 -5.66
C LEU A 735 -37.58 -26.72 -5.47
N VAL A 736 -38.30 -27.32 -6.41
CA VAL A 736 -38.72 -28.72 -6.35
C VAL A 736 -37.88 -29.53 -7.32
N GLY A 737 -37.18 -30.56 -6.84
CA GLY A 737 -36.36 -31.44 -7.69
C GLY A 737 -35.27 -32.17 -6.90
N PRO A 738 -34.45 -33.01 -7.57
CA PRO A 738 -33.39 -33.74 -6.90
C PRO A 738 -32.22 -32.82 -6.49
N PRO A 739 -31.64 -32.95 -5.28
CA PRO A 739 -30.60 -32.05 -4.78
C PRO A 739 -29.36 -31.94 -5.66
N LYS A 740 -29.03 -33.01 -6.38
CA LYS A 740 -27.82 -33.14 -7.23
C LYS A 740 -28.07 -32.89 -8.71
N ASP A 741 -29.27 -32.44 -9.08
CA ASP A 741 -29.58 -32.13 -10.47
C ASP A 741 -28.70 -30.97 -10.98
N PRO A 742 -28.06 -31.08 -12.17
CA PRO A 742 -27.24 -30.01 -12.74
C PRO A 742 -27.97 -28.67 -12.84
N ALA A 743 -29.28 -28.67 -13.11
CA ALA A 743 -30.07 -27.45 -13.21
C ALA A 743 -30.18 -26.72 -11.85
N ASN A 744 -30.25 -27.47 -10.75
CA ASN A 744 -30.24 -26.89 -9.40
C ASN A 744 -28.87 -26.29 -9.08
N ILE A 745 -27.78 -26.98 -9.40
CA ILE A 745 -26.41 -26.48 -9.19
C ILE A 745 -26.19 -25.17 -9.96
N GLU A 746 -26.64 -25.13 -11.21
CA GLU A 746 -26.50 -23.97 -12.08
C GLU A 746 -27.38 -22.80 -11.64
N LEU A 747 -28.56 -23.05 -11.08
CA LEU A 747 -29.38 -22.01 -10.46
C LEU A 747 -28.63 -21.31 -9.31
N PHE A 748 -27.98 -22.09 -8.43
CA PHE A 748 -27.19 -21.51 -7.34
C PHE A 748 -25.94 -20.78 -7.85
N ARG A 749 -25.35 -21.23 -8.96
CA ARG A 749 -24.27 -20.48 -9.63
C ARG A 749 -24.78 -19.13 -10.14
N LEU A 750 -25.94 -19.08 -10.80
CA LEU A 750 -26.54 -17.84 -11.30
C LEU A 750 -27.00 -16.90 -10.18
N PHE A 751 -27.40 -17.44 -9.01
CA PHE A 751 -27.71 -16.62 -7.83
C PHE A 751 -26.49 -16.01 -7.15
N ASP A 752 -25.29 -16.49 -7.45
CA ASP A 752 -24.03 -15.93 -6.93
C ASP A 752 -23.41 -14.89 -7.87
N VAL A 753 -23.96 -14.72 -9.08
CA VAL A 753 -23.47 -13.76 -10.06
C VAL A 753 -24.39 -12.55 -10.05
N ASN A 754 -23.87 -11.40 -9.63
CA ASN A 754 -24.59 -10.13 -9.65
C ASN A 754 -24.13 -9.25 -10.81
N SER A 755 -24.91 -8.21 -11.13
CA SER A 755 -24.55 -7.25 -12.19
C SER A 755 -23.22 -6.49 -11.95
N SER A 756 -22.68 -6.52 -10.73
CA SER A 756 -21.34 -5.99 -10.40
C SER A 756 -20.19 -6.96 -10.73
N ASP A 757 -20.48 -8.26 -10.84
CA ASP A 757 -19.49 -9.33 -10.98
C ASP A 757 -19.37 -9.81 -12.43
N GLU A 758 -20.39 -9.55 -13.26
CA GLU A 758 -20.29 -9.69 -14.72
C GLU A 758 -19.49 -8.53 -15.28
N GLU A 759 -18.40 -8.83 -16.00
CA GLU A 759 -17.56 -7.86 -16.69
C GLU A 759 -18.41 -6.84 -17.46
N TRP A 760 -18.35 -5.57 -17.02
CA TRP A 760 -18.28 -4.40 -17.89
C TRP A 760 -19.21 -4.39 -19.11
N HIS A 761 -20.47 -3.99 -18.94
CA HIS A 761 -21.31 -3.57 -20.06
C HIS A 761 -21.98 -2.21 -19.86
N ASP A 762 -22.25 -1.60 -21.01
CA ASP A 762 -22.33 -0.18 -21.28
C ASP A 762 -23.29 0.60 -20.38
N GLY A 763 -23.01 1.89 -20.20
CA GLY A 763 -23.76 2.82 -19.34
C GLY A 763 -25.20 3.11 -19.77
N LYS A 764 -26.01 2.09 -20.06
CA LYS A 764 -27.46 2.15 -20.21
C LYS A 764 -28.11 1.08 -19.34
N ASN A 765 -28.40 1.46 -18.09
CA ASN A 765 -29.28 0.78 -17.13
C ASN A 765 -29.11 -0.76 -17.10
N PRO A 766 -28.18 -1.32 -16.30
CA PRO A 766 -27.89 -2.76 -16.33
C PRO A 766 -29.17 -3.54 -16.06
N ARG A 767 -29.54 -4.44 -16.97
CA ARG A 767 -30.61 -5.41 -16.69
C ARG A 767 -30.22 -6.17 -15.43
N LYS A 768 -31.11 -6.24 -14.44
CA LYS A 768 -30.90 -7.06 -13.24
C LYS A 768 -30.61 -8.51 -13.66
N THR A 769 -29.67 -9.15 -12.99
CA THR A 769 -29.34 -10.58 -13.13
C THR A 769 -30.22 -11.43 -12.19
N PRO A 770 -30.23 -12.77 -12.32
CA PRO A 770 -30.87 -13.63 -11.33
C PRO A 770 -30.30 -13.44 -9.90
N GLY A 771 -29.00 -13.16 -9.77
CA GLY A 771 -28.36 -12.84 -8.48
C GLY A 771 -28.92 -11.57 -7.84
N ASP A 772 -29.06 -10.49 -8.62
CA ASP A 772 -29.64 -9.23 -8.15
C ASP A 772 -31.09 -9.39 -7.67
N LEU A 773 -31.83 -10.34 -8.26
CA LEU A 773 -33.24 -10.62 -7.95
C LEU A 773 -33.43 -11.71 -6.88
N ARG A 774 -32.39 -12.47 -6.52
CA ARG A 774 -32.51 -13.61 -5.60
C ARG A 774 -33.15 -13.22 -4.27
N TRP A 775 -32.81 -12.04 -3.76
CA TRP A 775 -33.26 -11.51 -2.47
C TRP A 775 -34.67 -10.90 -2.51
N GLU A 776 -35.31 -10.86 -3.67
CA GLU A 776 -36.75 -10.58 -3.80
C GLU A 776 -37.61 -11.77 -3.33
N PHE A 777 -36.99 -12.94 -3.21
CA PHE A 777 -37.67 -14.20 -2.89
C PHE A 777 -37.10 -14.83 -1.61
N GLU A 778 -37.97 -15.38 -0.77
CA GLU A 778 -37.54 -16.38 0.22
C GLU A 778 -37.56 -17.73 -0.48
N LEU A 779 -36.45 -18.46 -0.49
CA LEU A 779 -36.35 -19.73 -1.20
C LEU A 779 -36.27 -20.88 -0.20
N THR A 780 -37.07 -21.90 -0.42
CA THR A 780 -36.86 -23.21 0.17
C THR A 780 -36.75 -24.27 -0.92
N SER A 781 -36.01 -25.35 -0.65
CA SER A 781 -35.87 -26.47 -1.58
C SER A 781 -36.56 -27.70 -1.03
N LEU A 782 -37.23 -28.45 -1.90
CA LEU A 782 -37.98 -29.66 -1.62
C LEU A 782 -37.42 -30.80 -2.48
N ASP A 783 -36.89 -31.82 -1.81
CA ASP A 783 -36.32 -33.00 -2.47
C ASP A 783 -37.44 -33.92 -2.95
N ASP A 784 -37.71 -33.87 -4.25
CA ASP A 784 -38.73 -34.68 -4.87
C ASP A 784 -38.31 -36.14 -5.03
N SER A 785 -37.14 -36.60 -4.52
CA SER A 785 -36.87 -38.02 -4.37
C SER A 785 -37.75 -38.67 -3.29
N ARG A 786 -38.36 -37.89 -2.40
CA ARG A 786 -39.27 -38.37 -1.35
C ARG A 786 -40.71 -38.43 -1.85
N ASP A 787 -41.41 -39.53 -1.57
CA ASP A 787 -42.78 -39.74 -2.04
C ASP A 787 -43.79 -38.73 -1.45
N ASP A 788 -43.60 -38.30 -0.20
CA ASP A 788 -44.42 -37.28 0.45
C ASP A 788 -44.25 -35.89 -0.21
N VAL A 789 -43.02 -35.55 -0.60
CA VAL A 789 -42.72 -34.33 -1.36
C VAL A 789 -43.31 -34.39 -2.77
N LYS A 790 -43.19 -35.53 -3.48
CA LYS A 790 -43.80 -35.69 -4.82
C LYS A 790 -45.32 -35.52 -4.77
N ALA A 791 -45.98 -36.15 -3.79
CA ALA A 791 -47.42 -36.04 -3.61
C ALA A 791 -47.83 -34.60 -3.32
N PHE A 792 -47.13 -33.94 -2.40
CA PHE A 792 -47.36 -32.55 -2.05
C PHE A 792 -47.13 -31.58 -3.23
N ALA A 793 -46.02 -31.72 -3.95
CA ALA A 793 -45.72 -30.89 -5.11
C ALA A 793 -46.76 -31.06 -6.22
N LYS A 794 -47.28 -32.29 -6.41
CA LYS A 794 -48.37 -32.56 -7.36
C LYS A 794 -49.68 -31.90 -6.92
N GLU A 795 -50.04 -31.99 -5.65
CA GLU A 795 -51.24 -31.33 -5.10
C GLU A 795 -51.16 -29.81 -5.22
N LEU A 796 -49.99 -29.23 -4.95
CA LEU A 796 -49.73 -27.79 -5.08
C LEU A 796 -49.67 -27.31 -6.54
N GLY A 797 -49.51 -28.23 -7.51
CA GLY A 797 -49.28 -27.91 -8.92
C GLY A 797 -47.84 -27.49 -9.26
N ALA A 798 -46.89 -27.73 -8.36
CA ALA A 798 -45.48 -27.37 -8.47
C ALA A 798 -44.60 -28.50 -9.08
N ALA A 799 -45.18 -29.65 -9.40
CA ALA A 799 -44.49 -30.76 -10.04
C ALA A 799 -44.34 -30.57 -11.56
N GLY A 800 -43.24 -31.04 -12.15
CA GLY A 800 -42.98 -30.97 -13.59
C GLY A 800 -41.96 -32.01 -14.06
N ASP A 801 -41.62 -31.98 -15.34
CA ASP A 801 -40.54 -32.79 -15.92
C ASP A 801 -39.19 -32.10 -15.67
N GLY A 802 -38.44 -32.61 -14.68
CA GLY A 802 -37.22 -32.00 -14.15
C GLY A 802 -37.46 -30.92 -13.09
N PRO A 803 -36.40 -30.31 -12.53
CA PRO A 803 -36.52 -29.35 -11.44
C PRO A 803 -37.36 -28.11 -11.80
N GLN A 804 -38.19 -27.67 -10.85
CA GLN A 804 -39.11 -26.53 -11.00
C GLN A 804 -38.83 -25.46 -9.95
N LEU A 805 -38.86 -24.19 -10.37
CA LEU A 805 -39.10 -23.06 -9.47
C LEU A 805 -40.61 -22.79 -9.41
N ALA A 806 -41.16 -22.69 -8.20
CA ALA A 806 -42.57 -22.39 -7.98
C ALA A 806 -42.71 -21.16 -7.10
N ALA A 807 -43.20 -20.05 -7.66
CA ALA A 807 -43.50 -18.84 -6.91
C ALA A 807 -44.88 -18.96 -6.26
N LEU A 808 -44.96 -18.77 -4.95
CA LEU A 808 -46.20 -18.83 -4.18
C LEU A 808 -46.65 -17.43 -3.79
N ASP A 809 -47.94 -17.16 -3.74
CA ASP A 809 -48.47 -15.93 -3.14
C ASP A 809 -48.30 -15.89 -1.61
N VAL A 810 -48.71 -14.79 -1.00
CA VAL A 810 -48.56 -14.55 0.45
C VAL A 810 -49.38 -15.53 1.30
N ASP A 811 -50.34 -16.24 0.72
CA ASP A 811 -51.18 -17.25 1.36
C ASP A 811 -50.69 -18.68 1.08
N GLY A 812 -49.59 -18.83 0.34
CA GLY A 812 -48.99 -20.11 0.01
C GLY A 812 -49.60 -20.79 -1.21
N LYS A 813 -50.46 -20.12 -1.98
CA LYS A 813 -51.01 -20.68 -3.22
C LYS A 813 -50.02 -20.49 -4.36
N LEU A 814 -49.96 -21.47 -5.25
CA LEU A 814 -49.11 -21.39 -6.43
C LEU A 814 -49.57 -20.24 -7.34
N ALA A 815 -48.63 -19.36 -7.71
CA ALA A 815 -48.88 -18.28 -8.65
C ALA A 815 -48.26 -18.54 -10.02
N ALA A 816 -47.04 -19.10 -10.06
CA ALA A 816 -46.38 -19.46 -11.30
C ALA A 816 -45.33 -20.53 -11.07
N THR A 817 -45.04 -21.30 -12.12
CA THR A 817 -43.92 -22.25 -12.16
C THR A 817 -42.98 -21.91 -13.31
N TYR A 818 -41.71 -22.23 -13.13
CA TYR A 818 -40.66 -22.08 -14.13
C TYR A 818 -39.79 -23.34 -14.16
N PRO A 819 -39.77 -24.08 -15.29
CA PRO A 819 -38.96 -25.28 -15.42
C PRO A 819 -37.48 -24.92 -15.61
N LEU A 820 -36.61 -25.48 -14.78
CA LEU A 820 -35.16 -25.30 -14.89
C LEU A 820 -34.60 -26.24 -15.97
N ARG A 821 -34.64 -25.80 -17.23
CA ARG A 821 -34.13 -26.56 -18.37
C ARG A 821 -32.71 -26.13 -18.72
N THR A 822 -31.79 -27.10 -18.72
CA THR A 822 -30.41 -26.83 -19.12
C THR A 822 -30.16 -27.20 -20.59
N ALA A 823 -29.27 -26.45 -21.23
CA ALA A 823 -28.63 -26.80 -22.49
C ALA A 823 -27.11 -26.88 -22.24
N ASP A 824 -26.49 -28.01 -22.60
CA ASP A 824 -25.08 -28.30 -22.30
C ASP A 824 -24.70 -28.11 -20.82
N GLY A 825 -25.64 -28.42 -19.92
CA GLY A 825 -25.47 -28.29 -18.47
C GLY A 825 -25.58 -26.86 -17.92
N LYS A 826 -26.01 -25.88 -18.73
CA LYS A 826 -26.19 -24.47 -18.32
C LYS A 826 -27.64 -24.01 -18.43
N LEU A 827 -28.05 -23.11 -17.54
CA LEU A 827 -29.33 -22.41 -17.58
C LEU A 827 -29.17 -21.11 -18.37
N ASP A 828 -30.21 -20.74 -19.13
CA ASP A 828 -30.27 -19.42 -19.77
C ASP A 828 -30.70 -18.37 -18.73
N PRO A 829 -29.83 -17.39 -18.40
CA PRO A 829 -30.15 -16.37 -17.40
C PRO A 829 -31.27 -15.42 -17.85
N GLY A 830 -31.51 -15.24 -19.16
CA GLY A 830 -32.47 -14.28 -19.67
C GLY A 830 -33.92 -14.59 -19.29
N PRO A 831 -34.47 -15.77 -19.66
CA PRO A 831 -35.81 -16.18 -19.27
C PRO A 831 -35.98 -16.33 -17.76
N LEU A 832 -34.95 -16.81 -17.04
CA LEU A 832 -34.98 -16.89 -15.58
C LEU A 832 -35.10 -15.49 -14.94
N THR A 833 -34.33 -14.52 -15.43
CA THR A 833 -34.41 -13.12 -15.00
C THR A 833 -35.81 -12.57 -15.24
N ALA A 834 -36.41 -12.81 -16.41
CA ALA A 834 -37.76 -12.34 -16.73
C ALA A 834 -38.80 -12.90 -15.74
N PHE A 835 -38.73 -14.21 -15.44
CA PHE A 835 -39.60 -14.85 -14.46
C PHE A 835 -39.45 -14.24 -13.06
N LEU A 836 -38.22 -14.07 -12.57
CA LEU A 836 -37.95 -13.48 -11.26
C LEU A 836 -38.42 -12.01 -11.19
N GLN A 837 -38.21 -11.25 -12.27
CA GLN A 837 -38.62 -9.85 -12.36
C GLN A 837 -40.15 -9.69 -12.35
N GLU A 838 -40.88 -10.59 -13.03
CA GLU A 838 -42.34 -10.58 -13.10
C GLU A 838 -42.99 -10.94 -11.76
N HIS A 839 -42.41 -11.88 -11.01
CA HIS A 839 -43.03 -12.42 -9.80
C HIS A 839 -42.48 -11.85 -8.48
N ARG A 840 -41.60 -10.84 -8.53
CA ARG A 840 -41.14 -10.14 -7.33
C ARG A 840 -42.29 -9.40 -6.61
N PRO A 841 -42.16 -9.11 -5.30
CA PRO A 841 -43.12 -8.24 -4.61
C PRO A 841 -43.17 -6.84 -5.24
N PRO A 842 -44.32 -6.15 -5.20
CA PRO A 842 -44.39 -4.77 -5.64
C PRO A 842 -43.51 -3.89 -4.75
N THR A 843 -42.95 -2.83 -5.35
CA THR A 843 -42.25 -1.79 -4.60
C THR A 843 -43.23 -1.06 -3.67
N ARG A 844 -42.81 -0.81 -2.42
CA ARG A 844 -43.59 -0.04 -1.45
C ARG A 844 -43.03 1.36 -1.31
N ASP A 845 -43.88 2.29 -0.92
CA ASP A 845 -43.50 3.66 -0.63
C ASP A 845 -43.20 3.84 0.87
N ALA A 846 -41.93 4.10 1.21
CA ALA A 846 -41.49 4.16 2.60
C ALA A 846 -42.09 5.35 3.38
N GLU A 847 -42.31 6.50 2.72
CA GLU A 847 -42.92 7.70 3.32
C GLU A 847 -44.39 7.45 3.69
N THR A 848 -45.13 6.77 2.82
CA THR A 848 -46.52 6.37 3.05
C THR A 848 -46.61 5.36 4.20
N MET A 849 -45.70 4.39 4.24
CA MET A 849 -45.62 3.42 5.35
C MET A 849 -45.38 4.11 6.68
N LEU A 850 -44.41 5.03 6.74
CA LEU A 850 -44.12 5.82 7.93
C LEU A 850 -45.30 6.69 8.34
N SER A 851 -45.90 7.42 7.39
CA SER A 851 -47.05 8.30 7.64
C SER A 851 -48.24 7.54 8.22
N ARG A 852 -48.54 6.35 7.70
CA ARG A 852 -49.59 5.47 8.24
C ARG A 852 -49.28 5.01 9.66
N ALA A 853 -48.02 4.67 9.92
CA ALA A 853 -47.62 4.21 11.25
C ALA A 853 -47.67 5.33 12.30
N LEU A 854 -47.32 6.56 11.92
CA LEU A 854 -47.45 7.74 12.78
C LEU A 854 -48.92 8.01 13.14
N ALA A 855 -49.82 7.98 12.16
CA ALA A 855 -51.26 8.13 12.39
C ALA A 855 -51.82 7.03 13.30
N GLU A 856 -51.37 5.78 13.14
CA GLU A 856 -51.76 4.69 14.03
C GLU A 856 -51.19 4.85 15.45
N ALA A 857 -49.93 5.29 15.56
CA ALA A 857 -49.28 5.53 16.83
C ALA A 857 -49.97 6.64 17.62
N GLU A 858 -50.39 7.72 16.94
CA GLU A 858 -51.20 8.78 17.53
C GLU A 858 -52.56 8.26 18.01
N ALA A 859 -53.29 7.53 17.15
CA ALA A 859 -54.62 7.03 17.47
C ALA A 859 -54.66 6.02 18.64
N LYS A 860 -53.56 5.28 18.88
CA LYS A 860 -53.48 4.21 19.88
C LYS A 860 -52.58 4.53 21.07
N ASP A 861 -52.07 5.76 21.17
CA ASP A 861 -51.07 6.18 22.16
C ASP A 861 -49.88 5.21 22.24
N ARG A 862 -49.23 5.03 21.09
CA ARG A 862 -48.03 4.19 20.90
C ARG A 862 -46.87 5.03 20.36
N ARG A 863 -45.72 4.40 20.17
CA ARG A 863 -44.53 4.96 19.53
C ARG A 863 -44.25 4.23 18.22
N VAL A 864 -43.50 4.81 17.30
CA VAL A 864 -43.12 4.11 16.06
C VAL A 864 -41.72 3.55 16.21
N PHE A 865 -41.55 2.25 16.01
CA PHE A 865 -40.23 1.60 15.93
C PHE A 865 -39.88 1.43 14.45
N LEU A 866 -39.13 2.40 13.91
CA LEU A 866 -38.76 2.46 12.50
C LEU A 866 -37.41 1.75 12.28
N ILE A 867 -37.38 0.80 11.34
CA ILE A 867 -36.23 -0.07 11.07
C ILE A 867 -35.87 0.02 9.59
N PHE A 868 -34.64 0.43 9.31
CA PHE A 868 -33.99 0.30 8.00
C PHE A 868 -33.29 -1.06 7.98
N SER A 869 -33.72 -1.92 7.07
CA SER A 869 -33.38 -3.34 6.99
C SER A 869 -33.07 -3.73 5.54
N ALA A 870 -32.67 -4.98 5.32
CA ALA A 870 -32.66 -5.60 4.00
C ALA A 870 -32.94 -7.10 4.09
N SER A 871 -33.63 -7.67 3.11
CA SER A 871 -33.91 -9.12 3.06
C SER A 871 -32.65 -9.99 2.95
N TRP A 872 -31.56 -9.45 2.40
CA TRP A 872 -30.25 -10.12 2.29
C TRP A 872 -29.41 -10.05 3.56
N CYS A 873 -29.79 -9.24 4.54
CA CYS A 873 -28.98 -8.93 5.72
C CYS A 873 -29.27 -9.89 6.88
N GLY A 874 -28.32 -10.78 7.19
CA GLY A 874 -28.43 -11.75 8.29
C GLY A 874 -28.82 -11.12 9.65
N PRO A 875 -28.08 -10.12 10.18
CA PRO A 875 -28.45 -9.43 11.42
C PRO A 875 -29.84 -8.79 11.39
N CYS A 876 -30.29 -8.30 10.23
CA CYS A 876 -31.62 -7.72 10.07
C CYS A 876 -32.72 -8.78 10.28
N ARG A 877 -32.51 -9.98 9.74
CA ARG A 877 -33.42 -11.12 9.92
C ARG A 877 -33.45 -11.60 11.37
N MET A 878 -32.28 -11.60 12.04
CA MET A 878 -32.19 -11.90 13.48
C MET A 878 -33.01 -10.91 14.32
N LEU A 879 -32.87 -9.61 14.05
CA LEU A 879 -33.67 -8.57 14.72
C LEU A 879 -35.16 -8.77 14.45
N ALA A 880 -35.54 -9.05 13.20
CA ALA A 880 -36.93 -9.26 12.85
C ALA A 880 -37.53 -10.47 13.57
N ARG A 881 -36.80 -11.58 13.69
CA ARG A 881 -37.23 -12.78 14.44
C ARG A 881 -37.36 -12.50 15.94
N PHE A 882 -36.41 -11.76 16.51
CA PHE A 882 -36.46 -11.33 17.90
C PHE A 882 -37.71 -10.48 18.18
N LEU A 883 -37.96 -9.45 17.36
CA LEU A 883 -39.13 -8.58 17.52
C LEU A 883 -40.46 -9.34 17.33
N ASP A 884 -40.49 -10.31 16.43
CA ASP A 884 -41.67 -11.15 16.18
C ASP A 884 -41.94 -12.12 17.35
N ALA A 885 -40.88 -12.71 17.93
CA ALA A 885 -40.99 -13.58 19.10
C ALA A 885 -41.53 -12.84 20.35
N HIS A 886 -41.27 -11.53 20.46
CA HIS A 886 -41.74 -10.68 21.55
C HIS A 886 -42.88 -9.72 21.14
N LYS A 887 -43.58 -10.02 20.05
CA LYS A 887 -44.60 -9.12 19.49
C LYS A 887 -45.74 -8.82 20.46
N ASP A 888 -46.17 -9.81 21.24
CA ASP A 888 -47.28 -9.64 22.19
C ASP A 888 -46.90 -8.67 23.33
N GLU A 889 -45.62 -8.66 23.71
CA GLU A 889 -45.07 -7.78 24.73
C GLU A 889 -44.81 -6.36 24.19
N LEU A 890 -44.37 -6.24 22.92
CA LEU A 890 -43.94 -4.98 22.34
C LEU A 890 -45.07 -4.20 21.62
N SER A 891 -46.03 -4.89 21.01
CA SER A 891 -47.11 -4.26 20.23
C SER A 891 -48.07 -3.35 21.00
N PRO A 892 -48.27 -3.48 22.33
CA PRO A 892 -48.98 -2.48 23.12
C PRO A 892 -48.28 -1.12 23.18
N HIS A 893 -46.96 -1.09 22.94
CA HIS A 893 -46.12 0.11 23.05
C HIS A 893 -45.68 0.67 21.70
N TYR A 894 -45.48 -0.20 20.70
CA TYR A 894 -44.88 0.17 19.43
C TYR A 894 -45.72 -0.22 18.21
N VAL A 895 -45.72 0.66 17.21
CA VAL A 895 -46.04 0.35 15.82
C VAL A 895 -44.71 0.11 15.09
N VAL A 896 -44.42 -1.15 14.75
CA VAL A 896 -43.15 -1.52 14.09
C VAL A 896 -43.26 -1.28 12.59
N VAL A 897 -42.33 -0.50 12.02
CA VAL A 897 -42.23 -0.25 10.58
C VAL A 897 -40.87 -0.74 10.11
N LYS A 898 -40.86 -1.72 9.21
CA LYS A 898 -39.65 -2.28 8.62
C LYS A 898 -39.56 -1.91 7.14
N LEU A 899 -38.56 -1.11 6.82
CA LEU A 899 -38.24 -0.63 5.48
C LEU A 899 -37.09 -1.45 4.90
N ASP A 900 -37.19 -1.84 3.63
CA ASP A 900 -36.12 -2.50 2.90
C ASP A 900 -35.34 -1.48 2.07
N VAL A 901 -34.06 -1.27 2.41
CA VAL A 901 -33.21 -0.26 1.79
C VAL A 901 -32.86 -0.54 0.33
N SER A 902 -33.14 -1.75 -0.16
CA SER A 902 -32.82 -2.18 -1.52
C SER A 902 -34.02 -2.13 -2.45
N ARG A 903 -35.24 -2.07 -1.90
CA ARG A 903 -36.49 -2.22 -2.65
C ARG A 903 -37.43 -1.04 -2.52
N ASP A 904 -37.63 -0.52 -1.31
CA ASP A 904 -38.65 0.48 -1.06
C ASP A 904 -38.25 1.84 -1.65
N ASP A 905 -39.22 2.59 -2.16
CA ASP A 905 -39.00 3.93 -2.68
C ASP A 905 -38.78 4.93 -1.52
N HIS A 906 -38.15 6.07 -1.81
CA HIS A 906 -37.90 7.17 -0.88
C HIS A 906 -36.99 6.87 0.33
N ILE A 907 -36.29 5.73 0.33
CA ILE A 907 -35.32 5.37 1.37
C ILE A 907 -34.21 6.42 1.57
N PRO A 908 -33.56 6.98 0.52
CA PRO A 908 -32.51 7.98 0.72
C PRO A 908 -33.00 9.21 1.50
N ALA A 909 -34.20 9.71 1.19
CA ALA A 909 -34.78 10.86 1.87
C ALA A 909 -35.05 10.59 3.36
N LEU A 910 -35.54 9.39 3.71
CA LEU A 910 -35.76 8.99 5.09
C LEU A 910 -34.44 8.72 5.85
N ARG A 911 -33.42 8.19 5.17
CA ARG A 911 -32.09 8.04 5.76
C ARG A 911 -31.50 9.40 6.11
N ASP A 912 -31.53 10.35 5.19
CA ASP A 912 -31.06 11.71 5.43
C ASP A 912 -31.80 12.38 6.60
N ARG A 913 -33.13 12.18 6.67
CA ARG A 913 -33.98 12.74 7.73
C ARG A 913 -33.60 12.26 9.14
N TYR A 914 -33.25 10.99 9.30
CA TYR A 914 -33.07 10.37 10.64
C TYR A 914 -31.62 10.03 10.99
N GLN A 915 -30.75 9.86 10.00
CA GLN A 915 -29.33 9.53 10.20
C GLN A 915 -28.42 10.74 9.93
N GLY A 916 -28.89 11.72 9.16
CA GLY A 916 -28.09 12.84 8.67
C GLY A 916 -27.52 12.59 7.28
N LYS A 917 -27.30 13.68 6.53
CA LYS A 917 -26.58 13.62 5.24
C LYS A 917 -25.16 13.10 5.49
N ASP A 918 -24.71 12.19 4.63
CA ASP A 918 -23.37 11.55 4.70
C ASP A 918 -23.18 10.52 5.83
N ALA A 919 -24.23 10.17 6.58
CA ALA A 919 -24.15 9.13 7.60
C ALA A 919 -24.11 7.71 6.99
N VAL A 920 -22.97 7.03 7.13
CA VAL A 920 -22.78 5.63 6.72
C VAL A 920 -23.07 4.68 7.87
N ASN A 921 -24.34 4.30 8.04
CA ASN A 921 -24.75 3.27 8.98
C ASN A 921 -25.09 1.96 8.26
N GLY A 922 -24.56 0.84 8.77
CA GLY A 922 -24.97 -0.49 8.31
C GLY A 922 -26.40 -0.81 8.76
N VAL A 923 -27.03 -1.77 8.10
CA VAL A 923 -28.35 -2.31 8.50
C VAL A 923 -28.17 -3.55 9.41
N PRO A 924 -29.08 -3.81 10.37
CA PRO A 924 -30.26 -3.02 10.66
C PRO A 924 -29.89 -1.73 11.40
N TRP A 925 -30.47 -0.61 10.98
CA TRP A 925 -30.44 0.64 11.74
C TRP A 925 -31.87 1.00 12.12
N TYR A 926 -32.09 1.42 13.36
CA TYR A 926 -33.43 1.72 13.84
C TYR A 926 -33.50 2.91 14.77
N VAL A 927 -34.68 3.52 14.79
CA VAL A 927 -35.04 4.68 15.61
C VAL A 927 -36.45 4.50 16.16
N ILE A 928 -36.63 4.88 17.42
CA ILE A 928 -37.94 4.97 18.07
C ILE A 928 -38.39 6.42 17.99
N LEU A 929 -39.54 6.65 17.37
CA LEU A 929 -40.16 7.96 17.17
C LEU A 929 -41.36 8.13 18.10
N ASP A 930 -41.64 9.37 18.48
CA ASP A 930 -42.95 9.74 19.03
C ASP A 930 -44.05 9.75 17.96
N ALA A 931 -45.30 10.01 18.38
CA ALA A 931 -46.44 10.04 17.48
C ALA A 931 -46.38 11.21 16.46
N ALA A 932 -45.59 12.25 16.74
CA ALA A 932 -45.36 13.36 15.82
C ALA A 932 -44.18 13.10 14.85
N GLY A 933 -43.46 11.98 15.02
CA GLY A 933 -42.33 11.59 14.18
C GLY A 933 -40.98 12.12 14.67
N ALA A 934 -40.88 12.68 15.88
CA ALA A 934 -39.62 13.11 16.44
C ALA A 934 -38.84 11.92 17.06
N PRO A 935 -37.51 11.83 16.85
CA PRO A 935 -36.70 10.75 17.39
C PRO A 935 -36.55 10.83 18.92
N LEU A 936 -36.85 9.72 19.59
CA LEU A 936 -36.70 9.55 21.05
C LEU A 936 -35.42 8.78 21.42
N ALA A 937 -35.06 7.78 20.61
CA ALA A 937 -33.85 6.99 20.79
C ALA A 937 -33.45 6.32 19.47
N THR A 938 -32.15 6.21 19.20
CA THR A 938 -31.62 5.53 18.01
C THR A 938 -30.74 4.34 18.42
N SER A 939 -30.59 3.40 17.50
CA SER A 939 -29.61 2.31 17.56
C SER A 939 -28.16 2.79 17.50
N SER A 940 -27.92 4.08 17.30
CA SER A 940 -26.57 4.64 17.37
C SER A 940 -26.22 5.00 18.81
N ARG A 941 -25.21 4.34 19.40
CA ARG A 941 -24.68 4.68 20.73
C ARG A 941 -23.52 5.66 20.62
N GLU A 942 -23.25 6.45 21.66
CA GLU A 942 -22.01 7.23 21.72
C GLU A 942 -20.79 6.30 21.60
N ALA A 943 -19.87 6.69 20.72
CA ALA A 943 -18.63 5.97 20.52
C ALA A 943 -17.84 5.87 21.84
N ASP A 944 -17.18 4.73 22.04
CA ASP A 944 -16.04 4.69 22.97
C ASP A 944 -15.01 5.73 22.49
N SER A 945 -14.16 6.27 23.38
CA SER A 945 -13.27 7.43 23.17
C SER A 945 -12.29 7.38 21.97
N ASP A 946 -12.35 6.33 21.15
CA ASP A 946 -11.53 6.06 19.98
C ASP A 946 -12.08 6.69 18.68
N ASP A 947 -13.38 6.97 18.59
CA ASP A 947 -14.05 7.38 17.34
C ASP A 947 -14.67 8.79 17.46
N LEU A 948 -13.99 9.80 16.91
CA LEU A 948 -14.39 11.22 16.71
C LEU A 948 -15.87 11.58 16.95
N GLY A 949 -16.36 11.49 18.19
CA GLY A 949 -17.74 11.83 18.58
C GLY A 949 -18.86 11.19 17.74
N ALA A 950 -18.58 10.17 16.92
CA ALA A 950 -19.53 9.66 15.93
C ALA A 950 -20.24 8.42 16.47
N SER A 951 -21.56 8.51 16.60
CA SER A 951 -22.37 7.42 17.15
C SER A 951 -22.23 6.11 16.35
N THR A 952 -22.04 4.97 17.04
CA THR A 952 -21.91 3.63 16.45
C THR A 952 -23.24 2.89 16.46
N ASN A 953 -23.71 2.46 15.28
CA ASN A 953 -24.91 1.62 15.17
C ASN A 953 -24.66 0.24 15.82
N ILE A 954 -25.51 -0.17 16.75
CA ILE A 954 -25.42 -1.47 17.43
C ILE A 954 -25.92 -2.65 16.58
N GLY A 955 -26.63 -2.43 15.47
CA GLY A 955 -27.15 -3.50 14.62
C GLY A 955 -28.08 -4.46 15.39
N PHE A 956 -27.93 -5.77 15.16
CA PHE A 956 -28.47 -6.78 16.07
C PHE A 956 -27.55 -6.89 17.30
N PRO A 957 -28.06 -6.62 18.52
CA PRO A 957 -27.22 -6.56 19.71
C PRO A 957 -26.77 -7.95 20.15
N SER A 958 -25.55 -8.33 19.75
CA SER A 958 -24.92 -9.62 20.09
C SER A 958 -23.81 -9.50 21.14
N GLU A 959 -23.46 -8.28 21.54
CA GLU A 959 -22.46 -7.97 22.56
C GLU A 959 -23.09 -7.12 23.68
N GLN A 960 -22.55 -7.24 24.90
CA GLN A 960 -23.10 -6.61 26.10
C GLN A 960 -23.37 -5.09 25.95
N PRO A 961 -22.44 -4.26 25.43
CA PRO A 961 -22.73 -2.84 25.24
C PRO A 961 -23.92 -2.56 24.30
N GLY A 962 -24.12 -3.40 23.28
CA GLY A 962 -25.26 -3.28 22.37
C GLY A 962 -26.57 -3.72 23.02
N ILE A 963 -26.54 -4.80 23.81
CA ILE A 963 -27.70 -5.28 24.57
C ILE A 963 -28.12 -4.20 25.59
N ASP A 964 -27.17 -3.65 26.34
CA ASP A 964 -27.41 -2.58 27.31
C ASP A 964 -28.04 -1.35 26.64
N HIS A 965 -27.51 -0.95 25.48
CA HIS A 965 -28.05 0.18 24.73
C HIS A 965 -29.50 -0.06 24.29
N LEU A 966 -29.82 -1.22 23.70
CA LEU A 966 -31.20 -1.55 23.31
C LEU A 966 -32.13 -1.58 24.52
N MET A 967 -31.72 -2.21 25.62
CA MET A 967 -32.54 -2.24 26.84
C MET A 967 -32.80 -0.83 27.38
N GLY A 968 -31.80 0.04 27.37
CA GLY A 968 -31.95 1.46 27.72
C GLY A 968 -32.91 2.20 26.78
N MET A 969 -32.87 1.93 25.47
CA MET A 969 -33.82 2.50 24.51
C MET A 969 -35.26 2.10 24.85
N LEU A 970 -35.52 0.81 25.08
CA LEU A 970 -36.85 0.29 25.41
C LEU A 970 -37.35 0.84 26.75
N GLN A 971 -36.52 0.84 27.77
CA GLN A 971 -36.86 1.36 29.10
C GLN A 971 -37.26 2.84 29.05
N ARG A 972 -36.55 3.66 28.26
CA ARG A 972 -36.85 5.10 28.12
C ARG A 972 -38.11 5.37 27.32
N THR A 973 -38.43 4.53 26.33
CA THR A 973 -39.47 4.83 25.34
C THR A 973 -40.77 4.05 25.51
N ALA A 974 -40.77 2.99 26.31
CA ALA A 974 -41.95 2.23 26.72
C ALA A 974 -42.05 2.16 28.26
N PRO A 975 -42.46 3.25 28.94
CA PRO A 975 -42.53 3.30 30.41
C PRO A 975 -43.56 2.35 31.03
N ARG A 976 -44.47 1.80 30.20
CA ARG A 976 -45.47 0.78 30.60
C ARG A 976 -44.94 -0.66 30.46
N LEU A 977 -43.74 -0.87 29.92
CA LEU A 977 -43.12 -2.18 29.80
C LEU A 977 -42.58 -2.62 31.18
N SER A 978 -42.94 -3.81 31.64
CA SER A 978 -42.52 -4.28 32.97
C SER A 978 -41.02 -4.62 32.99
N ALA A 979 -40.40 -4.52 34.17
CA ALA A 979 -39.01 -4.92 34.36
C ALA A 979 -38.80 -6.41 34.07
N ASP A 980 -39.80 -7.26 34.35
CA ASP A 980 -39.73 -8.69 34.08
C ASP A 980 -39.68 -9.01 32.59
N VAL A 981 -40.47 -8.30 31.78
CA VAL A 981 -40.44 -8.40 30.33
C VAL A 981 -39.10 -7.90 29.78
N LEU A 982 -38.60 -6.75 30.26
CA LEU A 982 -37.30 -6.22 29.84
C LEU A 982 -36.14 -7.18 30.18
N ASN A 983 -36.19 -7.82 31.34
CA ASN A 983 -35.23 -8.86 31.73
C ASN A 983 -35.38 -10.13 30.89
N GLY A 984 -36.59 -10.48 30.46
CA GLY A 984 -36.86 -11.56 29.50
C GLY A 984 -36.17 -11.31 28.16
N LEU A 985 -36.40 -10.12 27.58
CA LEU A 985 -35.77 -9.67 26.34
C LEU A 985 -34.24 -9.74 26.41
N ARG A 986 -33.64 -9.25 27.51
CA ARG A 986 -32.20 -9.33 27.75
C ARG A 986 -31.69 -10.77 27.75
N ARG A 987 -32.33 -11.67 28.52
CA ARG A 987 -31.90 -13.08 28.61
C ARG A 987 -31.91 -13.77 27.25
N ASP A 988 -32.87 -13.45 26.40
CA ASP A 988 -32.95 -14.06 25.07
C ASP A 988 -31.90 -13.52 24.10
N LEU A 989 -31.45 -12.26 24.26
CA LEU A 989 -30.30 -11.72 23.52
C LEU A 989 -28.95 -12.25 24.03
N GLU A 990 -28.84 -12.55 25.32
CA GLU A 990 -27.63 -13.13 25.93
C GLU A 990 -27.44 -14.62 25.58
N LYS A 991 -28.52 -15.32 25.24
CA LYS A 991 -28.45 -16.65 24.63
C LYS A 991 -27.87 -16.48 23.23
N LYS A 992 -26.61 -16.89 23.03
CA LYS A 992 -26.02 -16.91 21.70
C LYS A 992 -26.92 -17.75 20.76
N PRO A 993 -27.26 -17.22 19.57
CA PRO A 993 -28.15 -17.87 18.61
C PRO A 993 -27.56 -19.17 18.03
#